data_AF-A0A965QT02-F1
#
_entry.id   AF-A0A965QT02-F1
#
_cell.length_a   1.000
_cell.length_b   1.000
_cell.length_c   1.000
_cell.angle_alpha   90.00
_cell.angle_beta   90.00
_cell.angle_gamma   90.00
#
_symmetry.space_group_name_H-M   'P 1'
#
loop_
_entity.id
_entity.type
_entity.pdbx_description
1 polymer ?
#
loop_
_entity_poly.entity_id
_entity_poly.type
_entity_poly.pdbx_seq_one_letter_code
_entity_poly.pdbx_strand_id
1 'polypeptide(L)'
;ASEISDNASNIDGGGIYGGGSMDIAVTNSTISGNRAQGTGGGIYNNRLLSLTNVTLANNAAAAVGGLYNSYLESTVTVVNTILGDNAGGDFGYRTQGGGTGPGTNAASTNNLVTQGSFAWATTVTSAQLNLGVLQNNGGPTRTQALVPGSAAISSTVLGTPTLDQRGFTRTTADVGAYSYNYTGAGGIVVSQDNEKQVVLTLPATASLSDLQVAYDSTAKTVTITPVASGFSGSTTFVPSGGIAGITAGTSGGNNTVVVDLTTQTAFGGIAVVATSGTGATTLSGAIDLSVITAGAANQSITLSTIGGASSTSSLSFSSAIKAKGSGSITLGAGSISGSTTLVASSLSANAATGMTLATQATAFGRIGNLASGTVTIAQTGPAVLSSVVVKGDLSLTSSGAMTQASGGAVSVTGTSVFDSGGAAVTLNSAVNDFGGGVTVKSSASSVTIRDANALTVASLSLATNASLTVVAGTTLAMPSGGVSTGSGNIDLQVYGSALSPSGPLTTTSGSVSLYGASGVTIASNITSTSGTITLLGSASGSGIGINAGVTVDAGSGTILLDGNDGAISFAGSLTTTSNAATAVVIQDATTVSLGTITTGATGTLRLGYGDGGDTNNADRISGLVTQTGILTVGTLTGCVAAGATLAANNAITSISNLTSSTGGSGSFVLNDIGGITLNSFTNYRDASSFTTTGQLQFVYFDTTTRDITLNGVGVTNVLGNAFYARNVTVNAGAGAIALGTNNKMSGTLS
;
A
#
# COMPACT_ATOMS: atom_id res chain seq x y z
N ALA A 1 -11.74 2.83 24.07
CA ALA A 1 -11.18 1.48 24.26
C ALA A 1 -10.43 1.11 22.99
N SER A 2 -9.13 0.90 23.10
CA SER A 2 -8.23 0.64 21.98
C SER A 2 -7.15 -0.36 22.37
N GLU A 3 -6.56 -1.01 21.36
CA GLU A 3 -5.34 -1.79 21.50
C GLU A 3 -4.22 -1.05 20.77
N ILE A 4 -3.10 -0.81 21.46
CA ILE A 4 -1.88 -0.26 20.86
C ILE A 4 -0.76 -1.25 21.14
N SER A 5 -0.36 -2.01 20.14
CA SER A 5 0.58 -3.10 20.34
C SER A 5 1.51 -3.36 19.17
N ASP A 6 2.62 -4.03 19.48
CA ASP A 6 3.61 -4.51 18.51
C ASP A 6 4.22 -3.39 17.63
N ASN A 7 4.17 -2.13 18.09
CA ASN A 7 4.79 -1.00 17.43
C ASN A 7 6.26 -0.86 17.83
N ALA A 8 7.08 -0.35 16.91
CA ALA A 8 8.50 -0.11 17.15
C ALA A 8 8.90 1.32 16.77
N SER A 9 9.66 1.98 17.65
CA SER A 9 10.25 3.30 17.44
C SER A 9 11.78 3.23 17.59
N ASN A 10 12.51 3.92 16.71
CA ASN A 10 13.96 4.08 16.82
C ASN A 10 14.37 5.18 17.82
N ILE A 11 13.41 5.94 18.34
CA ILE A 11 13.60 6.99 19.34
C ILE A 11 12.77 6.64 20.58
N ASP A 12 11.84 7.49 20.98
CA ASP A 12 10.97 7.33 22.14
C ASP A 12 9.54 6.94 21.74
N GLY A 13 8.73 6.52 22.72
CA GLY A 13 7.28 6.38 22.54
C GLY A 13 6.89 5.28 21.57
N GLY A 14 7.30 4.04 21.85
CA GLY A 14 7.06 2.91 20.94
C GLY A 14 5.58 2.70 20.62
N GLY A 15 4.69 2.85 21.62
CA GLY A 15 3.24 2.82 21.42
C GLY A 15 2.63 4.21 21.20
N ILE A 16 2.85 5.12 22.14
CA ILE A 16 2.36 6.51 22.09
C ILE A 16 3.52 7.46 22.36
N TYR A 17 3.71 8.44 21.48
CA TYR A 17 4.63 9.55 21.68
C TYR A 17 3.86 10.87 21.86
N GLY A 18 3.90 11.42 23.07
CA GLY A 18 3.34 12.73 23.42
C GLY A 18 4.40 13.83 23.41
N GLY A 19 4.74 14.35 22.22
CA GLY A 19 5.63 15.50 22.05
C GLY A 19 4.88 16.83 21.85
N GLY A 20 5.44 17.95 22.33
CA GLY A 20 4.88 19.29 22.14
C GLY A 20 3.72 19.63 23.09
N SER A 21 2.72 20.38 22.61
CA SER A 21 1.59 20.92 23.40
C SER A 21 0.38 19.96 23.52
N MET A 22 0.54 18.66 23.29
CA MET A 22 -0.57 17.70 23.22
C MET A 22 -0.80 16.98 24.55
N ASP A 23 -2.07 16.87 24.96
CA ASP A 23 -2.50 16.11 26.14
C ASP A 23 -2.90 14.68 25.74
N ILE A 24 -2.55 13.67 26.54
CA ILE A 24 -2.90 12.26 26.30
C ILE A 24 -3.96 11.82 27.30
N ALA A 25 -5.07 11.26 26.80
CA ALA A 25 -6.09 10.61 27.61
C ALA A 25 -6.34 9.19 27.06
N VAL A 26 -6.12 8.17 27.90
CA VAL A 26 -6.35 6.77 27.55
C VAL A 26 -7.28 6.14 28.56
N THR A 27 -8.39 5.57 28.06
CA THR A 27 -9.39 4.92 28.90
C THR A 27 -9.78 3.55 28.35
N ASN A 28 -9.84 2.53 29.21
CA ASN A 28 -10.24 1.16 28.85
C ASN A 28 -9.43 0.59 27.68
N SER A 29 -8.11 0.69 27.74
CA SER A 29 -7.24 0.30 26.63
C SER A 29 -6.07 -0.56 27.09
N THR A 30 -5.63 -1.47 26.23
CA THR A 30 -4.41 -2.24 26.43
C THR A 30 -3.31 -1.69 25.54
N ILE A 31 -2.16 -1.39 26.13
CA ILE A 31 -0.95 -0.93 25.44
C ILE A 31 0.15 -1.95 25.77
N SER A 32 0.52 -2.79 24.80
CA SER A 32 1.36 -3.95 25.09
C SER A 32 2.28 -4.36 23.94
N GLY A 33 3.46 -4.88 24.23
CA GLY A 33 4.39 -5.36 23.20
C GLY A 33 5.07 -4.25 22.38
N ASN A 34 4.93 -2.97 22.76
CA ASN A 34 5.55 -1.88 22.04
C ASN A 34 7.03 -1.71 22.44
N ARG A 35 7.88 -1.29 21.50
CA ARG A 35 9.32 -1.14 21.71
C ARG A 35 9.84 0.22 21.29
N ALA A 36 10.71 0.81 22.11
CA ALA A 36 11.48 2.01 21.79
C ALA A 36 12.98 1.75 21.98
N GLN A 37 13.86 2.37 21.19
CA GLN A 37 15.30 2.30 21.47
C GLN A 37 15.72 3.30 22.57
N GLY A 38 14.98 4.40 22.73
CA GLY A 38 15.15 5.38 23.80
C GLY A 38 14.36 5.00 25.06
N THR A 39 13.31 5.77 25.35
CA THR A 39 12.47 5.62 26.54
C THR A 39 10.97 5.70 26.24
N GLY A 40 10.15 5.19 27.16
CA GLY A 40 8.71 5.10 26.97
C GLY A 40 8.34 4.09 25.89
N GLY A 41 8.77 2.84 26.06
CA GLY A 41 8.44 1.75 25.12
C GLY A 41 6.94 1.68 24.84
N GLY A 42 6.11 1.83 25.87
CA GLY A 42 4.67 1.97 25.75
C GLY A 42 4.25 3.42 25.53
N ILE A 43 4.56 4.31 26.47
CA ILE A 43 4.19 5.73 26.40
C ILE A 43 5.38 6.61 26.74
N TYR A 44 5.71 7.54 25.85
CA TYR A 44 6.51 8.71 26.17
C TYR A 44 5.60 9.93 26.32
N ASN A 45 5.65 10.60 27.47
CA ASN A 45 4.84 11.77 27.77
C ASN A 45 5.68 13.02 28.05
N ASN A 46 5.27 14.17 27.52
CA ASN A 46 5.89 15.47 27.76
C ASN A 46 4.88 16.56 28.20
N ARG A 47 3.63 16.18 28.53
CA ARG A 47 2.58 17.13 28.97
C ARG A 47 1.53 16.44 29.87
N LEU A 48 0.24 16.75 29.77
CA LEU A 48 -0.80 16.16 30.63
C LEU A 48 -1.10 14.74 30.17
N LEU A 49 -1.15 13.81 31.13
CA LEU A 49 -1.47 12.41 30.88
C LEU A 49 -2.55 11.94 31.86
N SER A 50 -3.62 11.35 31.32
CA SER A 50 -4.64 10.66 32.10
C SER A 50 -4.78 9.22 31.61
N LEU A 51 -4.57 8.25 32.51
CA LEU A 51 -4.77 6.83 32.26
C LEU A 51 -5.85 6.32 33.21
N THR A 52 -6.94 5.78 32.67
CA THR A 52 -8.06 5.24 33.46
C THR A 52 -8.43 3.85 32.96
N ASN A 53 -8.35 2.82 33.81
CA ASN A 53 -8.62 1.43 33.40
C ASN A 53 -7.73 0.99 32.22
N VAL A 54 -6.44 1.25 32.30
CA VAL A 54 -5.47 0.90 31.24
C VAL A 54 -4.63 -0.30 31.69
N THR A 55 -4.27 -1.16 30.75
CA THR A 55 -3.24 -2.18 30.96
C THR A 55 -2.03 -1.81 30.08
N LEU A 56 -0.98 -1.26 30.68
CA LEU A 56 0.28 -0.90 30.03
C LEU A 56 1.33 -1.95 30.41
N ALA A 57 1.49 -3.00 29.61
CA ALA A 57 2.31 -4.14 30.01
C ALA A 57 3.08 -4.81 28.88
N ASN A 58 4.22 -5.45 29.20
CA ASN A 58 5.10 -6.09 28.22
C ASN A 58 5.66 -5.12 27.16
N ASN A 59 5.81 -3.83 27.48
CA ASN A 59 6.48 -2.88 26.60
C ASN A 59 7.98 -2.82 26.95
N ALA A 60 8.82 -2.47 25.99
CA ALA A 60 10.27 -2.53 26.15
C ALA A 60 10.97 -1.24 25.69
N ALA A 61 11.94 -0.77 26.48
CA ALA A 61 12.87 0.27 26.05
C ALA A 61 14.22 0.13 26.73
N ALA A 62 15.22 0.92 26.32
CA ALA A 62 16.54 0.89 26.93
C ALA A 62 16.52 1.43 28.38
N ALA A 63 15.71 2.47 28.65
CA ALA A 63 15.64 3.10 29.97
C ALA A 63 14.33 2.84 30.72
N VAL A 64 13.16 3.02 30.08
CA VAL A 64 11.84 2.77 30.70
C VAL A 64 10.89 2.18 29.66
N GLY A 65 10.51 0.92 29.84
CA GLY A 65 9.64 0.21 28.91
C GLY A 65 8.20 0.65 28.97
N GLY A 66 7.67 0.95 30.16
CA GLY A 66 6.27 1.30 30.35
C GLY A 66 6.00 2.77 30.00
N LEU A 67 5.79 3.57 31.04
CA LEU A 67 5.48 5.00 30.93
C LEU A 67 6.69 5.85 31.33
N TYR A 68 7.20 6.66 30.41
CA TYR A 68 8.21 7.67 30.71
C TYR A 68 7.64 9.08 30.68
N ASN A 69 7.79 9.82 31.77
CA ASN A 69 7.36 11.22 31.88
C ASN A 69 8.54 12.21 31.84
N SER A 70 8.65 12.98 30.77
CA SER A 70 9.79 13.88 30.50
C SER A 70 9.62 15.30 31.07
N TYR A 71 8.39 15.72 31.36
CA TYR A 71 8.08 17.08 31.82
C TYR A 71 7.89 17.14 33.35
N LEU A 72 8.59 18.04 34.02
CA LEU A 72 8.66 18.11 35.49
C LEU A 72 7.40 18.72 36.14
N GLU A 73 6.61 19.49 35.38
CA GLU A 73 5.41 20.19 35.87
C GLU A 73 4.10 19.53 35.41
N SER A 74 4.18 18.38 34.72
CA SER A 74 2.99 17.70 34.21
C SER A 74 2.22 16.99 35.31
N THR A 75 0.90 17.19 35.32
CA THR A 75 -0.03 16.33 36.06
C THR A 75 -0.21 15.00 35.32
N VAL A 76 0.36 13.94 35.86
CA VAL A 76 0.06 12.55 35.47
C VAL A 76 -1.02 12.02 36.41
N THR A 77 -2.15 11.56 35.85
CA THR A 77 -3.22 10.93 36.61
C THR A 77 -3.35 9.49 36.16
N VAL A 78 -3.14 8.54 37.06
CA VAL A 78 -3.23 7.10 36.77
C VAL A 78 -4.26 6.50 37.70
N VAL A 79 -5.37 6.01 37.18
CA VAL A 79 -6.49 5.49 37.97
C VAL A 79 -6.86 4.10 37.48
N ASN A 80 -7.00 3.17 38.43
CA ASN A 80 -7.41 1.81 38.17
C ASN A 80 -6.62 1.14 37.04
N THR A 81 -5.31 1.36 36.98
CA THR A 81 -4.46 1.02 35.83
C THR A 81 -3.31 0.11 36.25
N ILE A 82 -2.97 -0.82 35.36
CA ILE A 82 -1.82 -1.72 35.50
C ILE A 82 -0.67 -1.13 34.66
N LEU A 83 0.49 -0.93 35.28
CA LEU A 83 1.77 -0.73 34.59
C LEU A 83 2.69 -1.89 35.00
N GLY A 84 2.70 -2.99 34.24
CA GLY A 84 3.34 -4.22 34.69
C GLY A 84 4.15 -4.93 33.62
N ASP A 85 5.16 -5.68 34.03
CA ASP A 85 6.01 -6.51 33.17
C ASP A 85 6.67 -5.73 32.01
N ASN A 86 6.96 -4.43 32.19
CA ASN A 86 7.64 -3.64 31.16
C ASN A 86 9.16 -3.74 31.28
N ALA A 87 9.84 -4.12 30.20
CA ALA A 87 11.30 -4.25 30.18
C ALA A 87 11.98 -2.86 30.20
N GLY A 88 12.85 -2.65 31.19
CA GLY A 88 13.46 -1.34 31.50
C GLY A 88 12.73 -0.58 32.62
N GLY A 89 11.55 -1.04 33.06
CA GLY A 89 10.81 -0.46 34.18
C GLY A 89 9.41 0.00 33.79
N ASP A 90 8.50 -0.04 34.77
CA ASP A 90 7.08 0.25 34.57
C ASP A 90 6.79 1.75 34.47
N PHE A 91 7.49 2.56 35.29
CA PHE A 91 7.33 4.00 35.32
C PHE A 91 8.69 4.69 35.57
N GLY A 92 8.95 5.78 34.85
CA GLY A 92 10.08 6.65 35.14
C GLY A 92 9.84 8.09 34.72
N TYR A 93 10.69 8.99 35.23
CA TYR A 93 10.55 10.43 35.03
C TYR A 93 11.92 11.12 34.90
N ARG A 94 11.96 12.30 34.25
CA ARG A 94 13.18 13.11 34.11
C ARG A 94 13.61 13.69 35.47
N THR A 95 14.89 13.60 35.82
CA THR A 95 15.43 13.99 37.15
C THR A 95 16.29 15.27 37.19
N GLN A 96 16.32 16.08 36.12
CA GLN A 96 17.20 17.27 36.10
C GLN A 96 16.72 18.37 37.07
N GLY A 97 17.60 18.81 37.97
CA GLY A 97 17.45 20.09 38.70
C GLY A 97 16.91 20.04 40.13
N GLY A 98 16.89 18.90 40.81
CA GLY A 98 16.52 18.83 42.25
C GLY A 98 15.03 19.01 42.56
N GLY A 99 14.15 18.98 41.54
CA GLY A 99 12.71 18.94 41.74
C GLY A 99 12.24 17.59 42.28
N THR A 100 11.59 17.60 43.44
CA THR A 100 11.05 16.41 44.11
C THR A 100 9.65 16.08 43.63
N GLY A 101 9.47 15.00 42.87
CA GLY A 101 8.19 14.30 42.78
C GLY A 101 7.91 13.51 41.50
N PRO A 102 7.21 12.36 41.58
CA PRO A 102 6.95 11.43 40.46
C PRO A 102 5.97 11.94 39.38
N GLY A 103 5.69 13.24 39.27
CA GLY A 103 4.71 13.80 38.30
C GLY A 103 3.26 13.34 38.49
N THR A 104 2.97 12.39 39.39
CA THR A 104 1.62 11.88 39.64
C THR A 104 0.89 12.72 40.69
N ASN A 105 -0.39 13.04 40.46
CA ASN A 105 -1.22 13.75 41.43
C ASN A 105 -1.94 12.81 42.42
N ALA A 106 -2.55 13.39 43.45
CA ALA A 106 -3.30 12.67 44.49
C ALA A 106 -4.56 11.95 43.99
N ALA A 107 -5.01 12.19 42.74
CA ALA A 107 -6.12 11.45 42.16
C ALA A 107 -5.71 10.05 41.69
N SER A 108 -4.40 9.74 41.64
CA SER A 108 -3.91 8.44 41.21
C SER A 108 -4.19 7.36 42.25
N THR A 109 -5.11 6.44 41.94
CA THR A 109 -5.64 5.45 42.89
C THR A 109 -5.89 4.09 42.25
N ASN A 110 -5.84 3.03 43.07
CA ASN A 110 -6.09 1.65 42.68
C ASN A 110 -5.21 1.13 41.51
N ASN A 111 -3.91 1.45 41.53
CA ASN A 111 -3.00 1.03 40.46
C ASN A 111 -2.08 -0.10 40.91
N LEU A 112 -1.65 -0.90 39.95
CA LEU A 112 -0.68 -1.97 40.17
C LEU A 112 0.59 -1.73 39.33
N VAL A 113 1.74 -1.97 39.96
CA VAL A 113 3.04 -2.00 39.28
C VAL A 113 3.78 -3.30 39.59
N THR A 114 4.68 -3.72 38.71
CA THR A 114 5.57 -4.87 38.95
C THR A 114 6.98 -4.49 39.35
N GLN A 115 7.39 -3.26 39.01
CA GLN A 115 8.72 -2.73 39.22
C GLN A 115 8.64 -1.32 39.83
N GLY A 116 9.52 -1.04 40.78
CA GLY A 116 9.54 0.22 41.52
C GLY A 116 8.62 0.21 42.75
N SER A 117 8.78 1.22 43.58
CA SER A 117 7.99 1.44 44.79
C SER A 117 7.43 2.85 44.75
N PHE A 118 6.13 2.97 44.49
CA PHE A 118 5.46 4.25 44.30
C PHE A 118 4.31 4.41 45.28
N ALA A 119 4.17 5.58 45.90
CA ALA A 119 3.11 5.83 46.87
C ALA A 119 1.68 5.77 46.26
N TRP A 120 1.56 5.90 44.93
CA TRP A 120 0.29 5.93 44.19
C TRP A 120 -0.10 4.56 43.58
N ALA A 121 0.73 3.54 43.75
CA ALA A 121 0.48 2.19 43.24
C ALA A 121 0.89 1.11 44.25
N THR A 122 0.24 -0.04 44.17
CA THR A 122 0.67 -1.22 44.91
C THR A 122 1.65 -2.02 44.05
N THR A 123 2.83 -2.30 44.58
CA THR A 123 3.82 -3.16 43.92
C THR A 123 3.47 -4.63 44.14
N VAL A 124 3.34 -5.39 43.06
CA VAL A 124 3.10 -6.84 43.04
C VAL A 124 4.19 -7.52 42.21
N THR A 125 4.43 -8.82 42.41
CA THR A 125 5.30 -9.58 41.48
C THR A 125 4.58 -9.89 40.18
N SER A 126 5.29 -10.15 39.09
CA SER A 126 4.70 -10.63 37.82
C SER A 126 3.82 -11.87 38.03
N ALA A 127 4.23 -12.78 38.93
CA ALA A 127 3.47 -13.98 39.27
C ALA A 127 2.18 -13.68 40.05
N GLN A 128 2.15 -12.64 40.88
CA GLN A 128 0.94 -12.18 41.55
C GLN A 128 0.03 -11.39 40.62
N LEU A 129 0.61 -10.57 39.73
CA LEU A 129 -0.14 -9.84 38.71
C LEU A 129 -0.83 -10.82 37.76
N ASN A 130 -0.15 -11.89 37.36
CA ASN A 130 -0.68 -13.03 36.63
C ASN A 130 -1.57 -12.60 35.45
N LEU A 131 -0.99 -11.83 34.52
CA LEU A 131 -1.69 -11.40 33.31
C LEU A 131 -1.60 -12.48 32.23
N GLY A 132 -2.70 -12.70 31.52
CA GLY A 132 -2.70 -13.46 30.28
C GLY A 132 -1.90 -12.76 29.17
N VAL A 133 -1.53 -13.52 28.15
CA VAL A 133 -0.92 -12.98 26.92
C VAL A 133 -1.89 -12.01 26.22
N LEU A 134 -1.36 -11.07 25.43
CA LEU A 134 -2.17 -10.21 24.58
C LEU A 134 -2.87 -11.04 23.50
N GLN A 135 -4.19 -11.15 23.60
CA GLN A 135 -5.02 -11.93 22.70
C GLN A 135 -6.43 -11.35 22.64
N ASN A 136 -7.24 -11.75 21.66
CA ASN A 136 -8.63 -11.29 21.59
C ASN A 136 -9.43 -11.93 22.72
N ASN A 137 -9.77 -11.23 23.81
CA ASN A 137 -10.53 -11.83 24.91
C ASN A 137 -12.07 -11.61 24.85
N GLY A 138 -12.63 -11.45 23.65
CA GLY A 138 -14.09 -11.40 23.44
C GLY A 138 -14.65 -10.00 23.19
N GLY A 139 -13.78 -9.02 22.91
CA GLY A 139 -14.17 -7.64 22.61
C GLY A 139 -13.70 -7.18 21.23
N PRO A 140 -13.89 -5.90 20.90
CA PRO A 140 -13.50 -5.35 19.59
C PRO A 140 -11.97 -5.26 19.38
N THR A 141 -11.17 -5.44 20.43
CA THR A 141 -9.70 -5.35 20.40
C THR A 141 -9.06 -6.41 21.30
N ARG A 142 -7.77 -6.75 21.08
CA ARG A 142 -7.03 -7.65 21.99
C ARG A 142 -6.81 -6.99 23.34
N THR A 143 -6.86 -7.80 24.38
CA THR A 143 -6.63 -7.39 25.77
C THR A 143 -5.71 -8.40 26.45
N GLN A 144 -5.23 -8.08 27.65
CA GLN A 144 -4.60 -9.07 28.53
C GLN A 144 -5.61 -9.46 29.60
N ALA A 145 -6.02 -10.72 29.61
CA ALA A 145 -7.00 -11.21 30.55
C ALA A 145 -6.42 -11.29 31.97
N LEU A 146 -7.24 -10.98 32.96
CA LEU A 146 -6.96 -11.36 34.34
C LEU A 146 -7.27 -12.85 34.48
N VAL A 147 -6.30 -13.65 34.91
CA VAL A 147 -6.51 -15.09 35.15
C VAL A 147 -6.83 -15.35 36.63
N PRO A 148 -7.43 -16.51 36.98
CA PRO A 148 -7.78 -16.82 38.37
C PRO A 148 -6.59 -16.62 39.33
N GLY A 149 -6.83 -15.90 40.43
CA GLY A 149 -5.81 -15.59 41.43
C GLY A 149 -4.94 -14.37 41.11
N SER A 150 -5.18 -13.67 40.00
CA SER A 150 -4.55 -12.37 39.71
C SER A 150 -4.85 -11.35 40.81
N ALA A 151 -3.83 -10.63 41.27
CA ALA A 151 -3.96 -9.53 42.22
C ALA A 151 -4.77 -8.33 41.69
N ALA A 152 -5.02 -8.29 40.38
CA ALA A 152 -5.85 -7.26 39.75
C ALA A 152 -7.36 -7.54 39.89
N ILE A 153 -7.76 -8.72 40.37
CA ILE A 153 -9.17 -9.07 40.60
C ILE A 153 -9.60 -8.53 41.97
N SER A 154 -10.64 -7.69 42.01
CA SER A 154 -11.14 -7.02 43.22
C SER A 154 -12.59 -7.39 43.52
N SER A 155 -13.08 -7.13 44.74
CA SER A 155 -14.45 -7.45 45.17
C SER A 155 -15.32 -6.22 45.44
N THR A 156 -14.76 -5.02 45.44
CA THR A 156 -15.52 -3.76 45.50
C THR A 156 -15.88 -3.32 44.08
N VAL A 157 -16.79 -2.36 43.88
CA VAL A 157 -17.02 -1.73 42.55
C VAL A 157 -16.45 -0.32 42.62
N LEU A 158 -15.50 0.01 41.74
CA LEU A 158 -15.03 1.38 41.56
C LEU A 158 -15.80 1.98 40.39
N GLY A 159 -16.22 3.23 40.57
CA GLY A 159 -17.01 3.97 39.59
C GLY A 159 -16.34 4.04 38.21
N THR A 160 -17.16 4.48 37.25
CA THR A 160 -16.94 4.57 35.79
C THR A 160 -15.51 4.44 35.24
N PRO A 161 -15.32 3.73 34.10
CA PRO A 161 -16.38 3.24 33.21
C PRO A 161 -17.02 1.95 33.71
N THR A 162 -18.33 1.80 33.50
CA THR A 162 -19.10 0.60 33.90
C THR A 162 -18.81 -0.62 33.03
N LEU A 163 -18.00 -0.45 31.98
CA LEU A 163 -17.63 -1.47 31.01
C LEU A 163 -16.11 -1.63 31.00
N ASP A 164 -15.63 -2.81 30.63
CA ASP A 164 -14.21 -3.04 30.33
C ASP A 164 -13.87 -2.78 28.85
N GLN A 165 -12.60 -2.93 28.46
CA GLN A 165 -12.16 -2.70 27.07
C GLN A 165 -12.93 -3.55 26.06
N ARG A 166 -13.48 -4.67 26.50
CA ARG A 166 -14.19 -5.60 25.65
C ARG A 166 -15.66 -5.25 25.49
N GLY A 167 -16.16 -4.31 26.28
CA GLY A 167 -17.57 -3.95 26.31
C GLY A 167 -18.38 -4.70 27.34
N PHE A 168 -17.76 -5.57 28.15
CA PHE A 168 -18.47 -6.31 29.19
C PHE A 168 -18.69 -5.44 30.42
N THR A 169 -19.86 -5.61 31.04
CA THR A 169 -20.17 -4.96 32.32
C THR A 169 -19.18 -5.38 33.38
N ARG A 170 -18.64 -4.41 34.11
CA ARG A 170 -17.78 -4.65 35.28
C ARG A 170 -18.65 -4.97 36.48
N THR A 171 -18.53 -6.19 36.99
CA THR A 171 -19.21 -6.60 38.24
C THR A 171 -18.31 -6.43 39.47
N THR A 172 -17.04 -6.10 39.25
CA THR A 172 -15.96 -5.96 40.23
C THR A 172 -15.05 -4.79 39.83
N ALA A 173 -14.29 -4.24 40.78
CA ALA A 173 -13.36 -3.11 40.63
C ALA A 173 -11.99 -3.58 40.14
N ASP A 174 -12.00 -4.41 39.11
CA ASP A 174 -10.77 -5.01 38.62
C ASP A 174 -9.86 -3.96 38.01
N VAL A 175 -8.58 -4.05 38.35
CA VAL A 175 -7.56 -3.10 37.91
C VAL A 175 -7.20 -3.36 36.45
N GLY A 176 -7.08 -2.29 35.67
CA GLY A 176 -6.67 -2.34 34.27
C GLY A 176 -7.82 -2.36 33.27
N ALA A 177 -7.52 -2.77 32.04
CA ALA A 177 -8.46 -2.70 30.92
C ALA A 177 -9.48 -3.85 30.88
N TYR A 178 -9.28 -4.90 31.68
CA TYR A 178 -10.07 -6.14 31.68
C TYR A 178 -10.83 -6.31 32.99
N SER A 179 -12.08 -6.81 32.93
CA SER A 179 -12.87 -7.23 34.10
C SER A 179 -13.10 -8.74 34.14
N TYR A 180 -12.78 -9.38 35.25
CA TYR A 180 -12.94 -10.79 35.49
C TYR A 180 -14.38 -11.12 35.94
N ASN A 181 -15.21 -11.60 35.02
CA ASN A 181 -16.63 -11.84 35.24
C ASN A 181 -16.98 -13.32 35.57
N TYR A 182 -16.09 -14.07 36.24
CA TYR A 182 -16.32 -15.49 36.53
C TYR A 182 -16.78 -15.73 37.98
N THR A 183 -17.94 -16.36 38.16
CA THR A 183 -18.45 -16.83 39.46
C THR A 183 -18.72 -18.35 39.42
N GLY A 184 -17.75 -19.16 39.84
CA GLY A 184 -17.97 -20.52 40.37
C GLY A 184 -18.36 -21.66 39.39
N ALA A 185 -17.51 -22.70 39.36
CA ALA A 185 -17.79 -24.08 38.96
C ALA A 185 -18.42 -24.36 37.57
N GLY A 186 -17.71 -24.00 36.49
CA GLY A 186 -17.77 -24.75 35.23
C GLY A 186 -19.02 -24.59 34.35
N GLY A 187 -19.92 -23.64 34.61
CA GLY A 187 -21.07 -23.33 33.73
C GLY A 187 -20.74 -22.37 32.59
N ILE A 188 -21.66 -22.20 31.64
CA ILE A 188 -21.61 -21.11 30.64
C ILE A 188 -22.19 -19.86 31.27
N VAL A 189 -21.41 -18.78 31.36
CA VAL A 189 -21.89 -17.50 31.91
C VAL A 189 -22.62 -16.73 30.81
N VAL A 190 -23.82 -16.23 31.13
CA VAL A 190 -24.62 -15.40 30.22
C VAL A 190 -24.58 -13.97 30.70
N SER A 191 -24.08 -13.08 29.85
CA SER A 191 -24.02 -11.65 30.11
C SER A 191 -24.48 -10.84 28.90
N GLN A 192 -24.48 -9.51 29.02
CA GLN A 192 -24.74 -8.58 27.92
C GLN A 192 -23.60 -7.57 27.82
N ASP A 193 -23.18 -7.26 26.59
CA ASP A 193 -22.20 -6.21 26.29
C ASP A 193 -22.86 -4.84 26.00
N ASN A 194 -22.06 -3.85 25.65
CA ASN A 194 -22.52 -2.50 25.28
C ASN A 194 -23.21 -2.45 23.93
N GLU A 195 -22.88 -3.34 23.00
CA GLU A 195 -23.63 -3.52 21.76
C GLU A 195 -24.96 -4.26 21.97
N LYS A 196 -25.31 -4.62 23.22
CA LYS A 196 -26.52 -5.37 23.58
C LYS A 196 -26.54 -6.79 22.99
N GLN A 197 -25.38 -7.36 22.69
CA GLN A 197 -25.29 -8.78 22.35
C GLN A 197 -25.48 -9.62 23.61
N VAL A 198 -26.12 -10.78 23.44
CA VAL A 198 -26.10 -11.82 24.47
C VAL A 198 -24.80 -12.60 24.34
N VAL A 199 -24.04 -12.59 25.41
CA VAL A 199 -22.68 -13.11 25.46
C VAL A 199 -22.70 -14.44 26.20
N LEU A 200 -22.27 -15.50 25.52
CA LEU A 200 -22.01 -16.81 26.09
C LEU A 200 -20.51 -16.93 26.37
N THR A 201 -20.11 -16.82 27.63
CA THR A 201 -18.72 -17.01 28.03
C THR A 201 -18.50 -18.47 28.42
N LEU A 202 -17.67 -19.16 27.65
CA LEU A 202 -17.26 -20.54 27.91
C LEU A 202 -16.06 -20.57 28.87
N PRO A 203 -16.03 -21.54 29.80
CA PRO A 203 -14.84 -21.81 30.60
C PRO A 203 -13.61 -22.08 29.71
N ALA A 204 -12.42 -21.82 30.25
CA ALA A 204 -11.19 -22.44 29.77
C ALA A 204 -11.43 -23.96 29.65
N THR A 205 -10.87 -24.72 28.74
CA THR A 205 -11.09 -26.18 28.60
C THR A 205 -12.47 -26.63 28.08
N ALA A 206 -13.49 -25.77 28.06
CA ALA A 206 -14.79 -26.13 27.49
C ALA A 206 -14.79 -26.11 25.95
N SER A 207 -15.56 -27.02 25.35
CA SER A 207 -15.83 -27.04 23.90
C SER A 207 -17.33 -27.04 23.65
N LEU A 208 -17.76 -26.37 22.58
CA LEU A 208 -19.12 -26.46 22.07
C LEU A 208 -19.12 -27.38 20.86
N SER A 209 -19.91 -28.45 20.92
CA SER A 209 -20.11 -29.37 19.80
C SER A 209 -21.13 -28.84 18.79
N ASP A 210 -22.09 -28.03 19.25
CA ASP A 210 -23.04 -27.35 18.37
C ASP A 210 -23.57 -26.07 19.02
N LEU A 211 -23.99 -25.10 18.21
CA LEU A 211 -24.71 -23.91 18.66
C LEU A 211 -25.71 -23.50 17.58
N GLN A 212 -26.97 -23.42 17.97
CA GLN A 212 -28.07 -23.08 17.08
C GLN A 212 -28.84 -21.87 17.59
N VAL A 213 -29.41 -21.10 16.67
CA VAL A 213 -30.22 -19.92 17.00
C VAL A 213 -31.53 -19.99 16.23
N ALA A 214 -32.64 -19.83 16.94
CA ALA A 214 -33.98 -19.85 16.37
C ALA A 214 -34.78 -18.61 16.80
N TYR A 215 -35.53 -18.03 15.88
CA TYR A 215 -36.45 -16.92 16.13
C TYR A 215 -37.90 -17.40 16.07
N ASP A 216 -38.68 -17.15 17.12
CA ASP A 216 -40.12 -17.32 17.13
C ASP A 216 -40.80 -15.95 16.94
N SER A 217 -41.40 -15.74 15.78
CA SER A 217 -42.08 -14.48 15.44
C SER A 217 -43.35 -14.22 16.24
N THR A 218 -44.01 -15.28 16.73
CA THR A 218 -45.25 -15.17 17.51
C THR A 218 -44.93 -14.78 18.94
N ALA A 219 -43.97 -15.48 19.56
CA ALA A 219 -43.50 -15.17 20.90
C ALA A 219 -42.56 -13.96 20.96
N LYS A 220 -42.01 -13.53 19.81
CA LYS A 220 -40.96 -12.51 19.68
C LYS A 220 -39.72 -12.84 20.51
N THR A 221 -39.33 -14.11 20.50
CA THR A 221 -38.16 -14.59 21.25
C THR A 221 -37.07 -15.10 20.33
N VAL A 222 -35.81 -14.94 20.75
CA VAL A 222 -34.65 -15.59 20.16
C VAL A 222 -34.18 -16.66 21.14
N THR A 223 -34.14 -17.91 20.69
CA THR A 223 -33.63 -19.03 21.48
C THR A 223 -32.25 -19.42 20.98
N ILE A 224 -31.28 -19.47 21.89
CA ILE A 224 -29.91 -19.89 21.65
C ILE A 224 -29.70 -21.24 22.33
N THR A 225 -29.35 -22.26 21.56
CA THR A 225 -29.20 -23.65 22.02
C THR A 225 -27.75 -24.10 21.83
N PRO A 226 -26.90 -23.98 22.85
CA PRO A 226 -25.56 -24.56 22.84
C PRO A 226 -25.60 -26.04 23.28
N VAL A 227 -24.98 -26.91 22.49
CA VAL A 227 -24.62 -28.26 22.90
C VAL A 227 -23.16 -28.25 23.31
N ALA A 228 -22.92 -28.42 24.60
CA ALA A 228 -21.60 -28.28 25.19
C ALA A 228 -21.04 -29.66 25.57
N SER A 229 -20.02 -30.13 24.85
CA SER A 229 -19.36 -31.40 25.14
C SER A 229 -18.19 -31.17 26.12
N GLY A 230 -18.08 -32.01 27.16
CA GLY A 230 -16.95 -31.96 28.11
C GLY A 230 -17.23 -31.24 29.43
N PHE A 231 -18.48 -30.92 29.73
CA PHE A 231 -18.88 -30.35 31.02
C PHE A 231 -19.21 -31.47 32.03
N SER A 232 -18.50 -31.52 33.17
CA SER A 232 -18.84 -32.41 34.28
C SER A 232 -19.82 -31.71 35.24
N GLY A 233 -21.12 -31.95 35.05
CA GLY A 233 -22.21 -31.32 35.82
C GLY A 233 -23.24 -30.65 34.90
N SER A 234 -24.47 -30.45 35.39
CA SER A 234 -25.51 -29.72 34.64
C SER A 234 -24.94 -28.37 34.18
N THR A 235 -25.04 -28.06 32.89
CA THR A 235 -24.62 -26.79 32.29
C THR A 235 -25.46 -25.67 32.88
N THR A 236 -25.09 -25.22 34.07
CA THR A 236 -25.83 -24.19 34.78
C THR A 236 -25.48 -22.89 34.10
N PHE A 237 -26.43 -22.34 33.38
CA PHE A 237 -26.34 -20.96 32.93
C PHE A 237 -26.52 -20.06 34.13
N VAL A 238 -25.54 -19.18 34.35
CA VAL A 238 -25.61 -18.18 35.40
C VAL A 238 -25.86 -16.84 34.71
N PRO A 239 -27.09 -16.29 34.74
CA PRO A 239 -27.32 -14.93 34.27
C PRO A 239 -26.55 -13.99 35.19
N SER A 240 -25.57 -13.26 34.66
CA SER A 240 -24.93 -12.21 35.44
C SER A 240 -25.96 -11.10 35.71
N GLY A 241 -26.43 -10.98 36.95
CA GLY A 241 -27.19 -9.80 37.39
C GLY A 241 -28.66 -9.69 36.94
N GLY A 242 -29.33 -10.79 36.56
CA GLY A 242 -30.78 -10.76 36.32
C GLY A 242 -31.24 -9.80 35.21
N ILE A 243 -30.51 -9.76 34.09
CA ILE A 243 -30.80 -8.88 32.96
C ILE A 243 -32.23 -9.15 32.46
N ALA A 244 -33.11 -8.15 32.59
CA ALA A 244 -34.52 -8.28 32.27
C ALA A 244 -34.71 -8.78 30.83
N GLY A 245 -35.52 -9.82 30.63
CA GLY A 245 -35.79 -10.36 29.29
C GLY A 245 -34.78 -11.38 28.76
N ILE A 246 -33.71 -11.70 29.49
CA ILE A 246 -32.81 -12.81 29.18
C ILE A 246 -33.00 -13.87 30.26
N THR A 247 -33.42 -15.07 29.84
CA THR A 247 -33.62 -16.20 30.75
C THR A 247 -32.84 -17.40 30.28
N ALA A 248 -32.34 -18.18 31.22
CA ALA A 248 -31.81 -19.50 30.93
C ALA A 248 -32.80 -20.57 31.38
N GLY A 249 -32.94 -21.62 30.59
CA GLY A 249 -33.88 -22.71 30.87
C GLY A 249 -33.54 -23.96 30.08
N THR A 250 -34.51 -24.86 29.99
CA THR A 250 -34.42 -26.08 29.20
C THR A 250 -35.56 -26.12 28.19
N SER A 251 -35.24 -26.33 26.91
CA SER A 251 -36.23 -26.56 25.85
C SER A 251 -35.86 -27.82 25.09
N GLY A 252 -36.81 -28.74 24.92
CA GLY A 252 -36.57 -30.03 24.25
C GLY A 252 -35.49 -30.90 24.91
N GLY A 253 -35.22 -30.71 26.21
CA GLY A 253 -34.18 -31.43 26.95
C GLY A 253 -32.77 -30.83 26.86
N ASN A 254 -32.57 -29.78 26.04
CA ASN A 254 -31.32 -29.05 25.94
C ASN A 254 -31.37 -27.76 26.75
N ASN A 255 -30.25 -27.36 27.33
CA ASN A 255 -30.15 -26.07 28.01
C ASN A 255 -30.14 -24.95 26.96
N THR A 256 -30.99 -23.94 27.14
CA THR A 256 -31.19 -22.84 26.20
C THR A 256 -31.13 -21.48 26.88
N VAL A 257 -30.70 -20.46 26.15
CA VAL A 257 -30.88 -19.05 26.52
C VAL A 257 -31.99 -18.46 25.66
N VAL A 258 -33.02 -17.89 26.30
CA VAL A 258 -34.15 -17.25 25.64
C VAL A 258 -34.06 -15.75 25.86
N VAL A 259 -34.05 -15.01 24.76
CA VAL A 259 -34.06 -13.54 24.71
C VAL A 259 -35.45 -13.09 24.27
N ASP A 260 -36.15 -12.39 25.15
CA ASP A 260 -37.42 -11.74 24.85
C ASP A 260 -37.16 -10.38 24.19
N LEU A 261 -37.48 -10.26 22.90
CA LEU A 261 -37.25 -9.03 22.13
C LEU A 261 -38.25 -7.92 22.46
N THR A 262 -39.32 -8.21 23.22
CA THR A 262 -40.24 -7.17 23.70
C THR A 262 -39.62 -6.33 24.81
N THR A 263 -38.83 -6.98 25.66
CA THR A 263 -38.07 -6.34 26.74
C THR A 263 -36.65 -5.95 26.29
N GLN A 264 -36.06 -6.70 25.35
CA GLN A 264 -34.77 -6.41 24.73
C GLN A 264 -34.92 -5.77 23.34
N THR A 265 -35.56 -4.60 23.26
CA THR A 265 -35.84 -3.91 21.99
C THR A 265 -34.59 -3.50 21.21
N ALA A 266 -33.46 -3.34 21.90
CA ALA A 266 -32.16 -3.00 21.35
C ALA A 266 -31.21 -4.22 21.24
N PHE A 267 -31.72 -5.45 21.26
CA PHE A 267 -30.89 -6.67 21.14
C PHE A 267 -29.96 -6.58 19.92
N GLY A 268 -28.65 -6.57 20.18
CA GLY A 268 -27.62 -6.34 19.16
C GLY A 268 -26.97 -7.61 18.62
N GLY A 269 -27.48 -8.79 19.00
CA GLY A 269 -27.07 -10.07 18.46
C GLY A 269 -26.38 -10.98 19.48
N ILE A 270 -25.40 -11.77 19.04
CA ILE A 270 -24.89 -12.89 19.83
C ILE A 270 -23.37 -12.87 19.83
N ALA A 271 -22.78 -13.07 21.01
CA ALA A 271 -21.35 -13.29 21.19
C ALA A 271 -21.09 -14.64 21.85
N VAL A 272 -20.09 -15.38 21.38
CA VAL A 272 -19.55 -16.57 22.05
C VAL A 272 -18.07 -16.36 22.27
N VAL A 273 -17.65 -16.50 23.52
CA VAL A 273 -16.30 -16.15 23.96
C VAL A 273 -15.75 -17.30 24.79
N ALA A 274 -14.75 -18.04 24.29
CA ALA A 274 -14.07 -19.09 25.03
C ALA A 274 -12.76 -18.59 25.61
N THR A 275 -12.51 -18.76 26.90
CA THR A 275 -11.30 -18.22 27.58
C THR A 275 -10.06 -19.12 27.49
N SER A 276 -10.24 -20.33 26.94
CA SER A 276 -9.31 -21.44 26.73
C SER A 276 -8.58 -21.62 25.39
N GLY A 277 -7.25 -21.49 25.33
CA GLY A 277 -6.39 -21.83 24.16
C GLY A 277 -6.36 -23.31 23.72
N THR A 278 -7.27 -24.15 24.23
CA THR A 278 -7.44 -25.57 23.89
C THR A 278 -8.88 -25.96 23.53
N GLY A 279 -9.81 -24.99 23.46
CA GLY A 279 -11.24 -25.24 23.24
C GLY A 279 -11.64 -25.23 21.76
N ALA A 280 -12.54 -26.13 21.37
CA ALA A 280 -13.13 -26.14 20.02
C ALA A 280 -14.59 -25.66 20.06
N THR A 281 -14.97 -24.84 19.09
CA THR A 281 -16.37 -24.51 18.81
C THR A 281 -16.70 -25.02 17.43
N THR A 282 -17.63 -25.96 17.34
CA THR A 282 -18.21 -26.44 16.09
C THR A 282 -19.65 -25.94 15.99
N LEU A 283 -20.01 -25.38 14.83
CA LEU A 283 -21.37 -24.93 14.52
C LEU A 283 -21.92 -25.81 13.41
N SER A 284 -22.80 -26.74 13.77
CA SER A 284 -23.46 -27.61 12.80
C SER A 284 -24.81 -27.05 12.35
N GLY A 285 -25.53 -26.34 13.22
CA GLY A 285 -26.74 -25.59 12.87
C GLY A 285 -26.46 -24.17 12.37
N ALA A 286 -27.46 -23.57 11.69
CA ALA A 286 -27.36 -22.20 11.20
C ALA A 286 -27.53 -21.18 12.34
N ILE A 287 -26.79 -20.07 12.24
CA ILE A 287 -27.03 -18.87 13.03
C ILE A 287 -27.54 -17.81 12.07
N ASP A 288 -28.86 -17.65 11.98
CA ASP A 288 -29.48 -16.69 11.08
C ASP A 288 -30.21 -15.62 11.89
N LEU A 289 -29.58 -14.45 12.08
CA LEU A 289 -30.23 -13.30 12.72
C LEU A 289 -31.06 -12.48 11.70
N SER A 290 -30.88 -12.71 10.40
CA SER A 290 -31.57 -11.94 9.35
C SER A 290 -33.09 -12.22 9.31
N VAL A 291 -33.52 -13.36 9.86
CA VAL A 291 -34.94 -13.72 9.98
C VAL A 291 -35.67 -12.96 11.09
N ILE A 292 -34.95 -12.26 11.97
CA ILE A 292 -35.54 -11.53 13.10
C ILE A 292 -36.21 -10.24 12.58
N THR A 293 -37.53 -10.21 12.61
CA THR A 293 -38.34 -9.09 12.08
C THR A 293 -38.62 -7.97 13.09
N ALA A 294 -38.38 -8.19 14.38
CA ALA A 294 -38.57 -7.20 15.45
C ALA A 294 -37.23 -6.71 16.05
N GLY A 295 -37.27 -5.69 16.91
CA GLY A 295 -36.11 -5.17 17.64
C GLY A 295 -35.14 -4.36 16.77
N ALA A 296 -33.86 -4.33 17.15
CA ALA A 296 -32.82 -3.54 16.49
C ALA A 296 -32.70 -3.85 15.00
N ALA A 297 -32.45 -2.80 14.20
CA ALA A 297 -32.26 -2.91 12.75
C ALA A 297 -31.02 -3.75 12.39
N ASN A 298 -29.98 -3.66 13.22
CA ASN A 298 -28.69 -4.29 13.00
C ASN A 298 -28.38 -5.22 14.16
N GLN A 299 -27.94 -6.44 13.85
CA GLN A 299 -27.53 -7.42 14.86
C GLN A 299 -26.28 -8.14 14.38
N SER A 300 -25.23 -8.06 15.17
CA SER A 300 -23.92 -8.60 14.87
C SER A 300 -23.70 -9.97 15.52
N ILE A 301 -22.71 -10.70 15.03
CA ILE A 301 -22.35 -12.02 15.56
C ILE A 301 -20.85 -12.02 15.86
N THR A 302 -20.48 -12.38 17.08
CA THR A 302 -19.08 -12.49 17.50
C THR A 302 -18.80 -13.92 17.93
N LEU A 303 -17.81 -14.58 17.33
CA LEU A 303 -17.40 -15.94 17.67
C LEU A 303 -15.89 -15.93 17.93
N SER A 304 -15.50 -15.99 19.20
CA SER A 304 -14.11 -15.90 19.62
C SER A 304 -13.73 -17.10 20.49
N THR A 305 -13.02 -18.08 19.94
CA THR A 305 -12.42 -19.20 20.68
C THR A 305 -10.96 -18.88 20.98
N ILE A 306 -10.72 -18.28 22.14
CA ILE A 306 -9.54 -17.45 22.35
C ILE A 306 -8.32 -18.31 22.68
N GLY A 307 -7.21 -18.04 22.00
CA GLY A 307 -5.89 -18.30 22.53
C GLY A 307 -4.84 -17.46 21.80
N GLY A 308 -3.63 -17.39 22.36
CA GLY A 308 -2.50 -16.66 21.77
C GLY A 308 -1.96 -17.32 20.50
N ALA A 309 -0.79 -16.88 20.04
CA ALA A 309 -0.14 -17.42 18.83
C ALA A 309 0.10 -18.95 18.85
N SER A 310 0.13 -19.56 20.04
CA SER A 310 0.28 -21.02 20.25
C SER A 310 -1.05 -21.75 20.47
N SER A 311 -2.20 -21.08 20.27
CA SER A 311 -3.52 -21.65 20.49
C SER A 311 -3.81 -22.80 19.53
N THR A 312 -4.33 -23.90 20.06
CA THR A 312 -4.91 -24.99 19.26
C THR A 312 -6.43 -24.86 19.17
N SER A 313 -7.02 -23.78 19.68
CA SER A 313 -8.47 -23.58 19.64
C SER A 313 -8.97 -23.48 18.20
N SER A 314 -10.03 -24.19 17.87
CA SER A 314 -10.59 -24.21 16.51
C SER A 314 -12.01 -23.69 16.50
N LEU A 315 -12.32 -22.82 15.55
CA LEU A 315 -13.70 -22.48 15.19
C LEU A 315 -14.01 -23.13 13.84
N SER A 316 -14.98 -24.03 13.83
CA SER A 316 -15.48 -24.63 12.59
C SER A 316 -16.98 -24.49 12.45
N PHE A 317 -17.44 -24.34 11.20
CA PHE A 317 -18.86 -24.19 10.92
C PHE A 317 -19.22 -24.79 9.56
N SER A 318 -20.34 -25.50 9.50
CA SER A 318 -20.84 -26.19 8.30
C SER A 318 -22.20 -25.68 7.84
N SER A 319 -22.73 -24.64 8.48
CA SER A 319 -24.01 -24.00 8.18
C SER A 319 -23.84 -22.49 8.00
N ALA A 320 -24.80 -21.83 7.36
CA ALA A 320 -24.72 -20.39 7.11
C ALA A 320 -24.79 -19.59 8.42
N ILE A 321 -24.01 -18.51 8.49
CA ILE A 321 -24.04 -17.52 9.57
C ILE A 321 -24.41 -16.18 8.95
N LYS A 322 -25.51 -15.57 9.40
CA LYS A 322 -26.04 -14.34 8.83
C LYS A 322 -26.32 -13.31 9.91
N ALA A 323 -25.66 -12.16 9.81
CA ALA A 323 -26.00 -10.98 10.59
C ALA A 323 -27.29 -10.32 10.07
N LYS A 324 -27.93 -9.47 10.89
CA LYS A 324 -29.12 -8.70 10.48
C LYS A 324 -28.70 -7.30 10.04
N GLY A 325 -29.30 -6.80 8.95
CA GLY A 325 -29.13 -5.43 8.50
C GLY A 325 -27.65 -5.10 8.25
N SER A 326 -27.17 -4.01 8.85
CA SER A 326 -25.75 -3.61 8.82
C SER A 326 -24.87 -4.30 9.88
N GLY A 327 -25.36 -5.38 10.50
CA GLY A 327 -24.60 -6.15 11.47
C GLY A 327 -23.31 -6.74 10.88
N SER A 328 -22.31 -6.88 11.74
CA SER A 328 -21.01 -7.46 11.41
C SER A 328 -20.88 -8.90 11.89
N ILE A 329 -19.97 -9.66 11.28
CA ILE A 329 -19.49 -10.93 11.81
C ILE A 329 -18.03 -10.75 12.23
N THR A 330 -17.70 -11.13 13.47
CA THR A 330 -16.33 -11.11 13.99
C THR A 330 -15.92 -12.52 14.42
N LEU A 331 -14.85 -13.06 13.84
CA LEU A 331 -14.33 -14.38 14.12
C LEU A 331 -12.93 -14.30 14.74
N GLY A 332 -12.66 -15.10 15.77
CA GLY A 332 -11.36 -15.21 16.41
C GLY A 332 -11.09 -16.64 16.85
N ALA A 333 -9.98 -17.25 16.43
CA ALA A 333 -9.61 -18.59 16.88
C ALA A 333 -8.10 -18.88 16.73
N GLY A 334 -7.65 -20.02 17.24
CA GLY A 334 -6.36 -20.59 16.81
C GLY A 334 -6.39 -20.96 15.32
N SER A 335 -7.40 -21.71 14.89
CA SER A 335 -7.71 -22.00 13.48
C SER A 335 -9.17 -21.74 13.16
N ILE A 336 -9.48 -21.20 11.98
CA ILE A 336 -10.86 -20.95 11.53
C ILE A 336 -11.12 -21.71 10.24
N SER A 337 -12.18 -22.51 10.19
CA SER A 337 -12.53 -23.27 8.98
C SER A 337 -14.03 -23.33 8.76
N GLY A 338 -14.52 -22.84 7.63
CA GLY A 338 -15.89 -23.07 7.22
C GLY A 338 -16.08 -22.88 5.72
N SER A 339 -16.85 -23.80 5.13
CA SER A 339 -17.13 -23.82 3.69
C SER A 339 -18.46 -23.15 3.34
N THR A 340 -19.25 -22.76 4.33
CA THR A 340 -20.55 -22.11 4.15
C THR A 340 -20.44 -20.60 4.20
N THR A 341 -21.31 -19.91 3.46
CA THR A 341 -21.26 -18.47 3.28
C THR A 341 -21.61 -17.71 4.57
N LEU A 342 -20.67 -16.91 5.06
CA LEU A 342 -20.87 -15.86 6.05
C LEU A 342 -21.48 -14.61 5.40
N VAL A 343 -22.67 -14.19 5.82
CA VAL A 343 -23.38 -13.03 5.23
C VAL A 343 -23.43 -11.89 6.25
N ALA A 344 -22.78 -10.77 5.93
CA ALA A 344 -22.72 -9.60 6.81
C ALA A 344 -22.41 -8.33 6.01
N SER A 345 -22.60 -7.16 6.62
CA SER A 345 -22.05 -5.93 6.02
C SER A 345 -20.54 -5.84 6.20
N SER A 346 -20.03 -6.27 7.34
CA SER A 346 -18.58 -6.31 7.62
C SER A 346 -18.16 -7.64 8.21
N LEU A 347 -17.06 -8.20 7.72
CA LEU A 347 -16.43 -9.40 8.28
C LEU A 347 -15.03 -9.06 8.80
N SER A 348 -14.78 -9.35 10.08
CA SER A 348 -13.43 -9.40 10.65
C SER A 348 -13.11 -10.82 11.09
N ALA A 349 -11.94 -11.33 10.77
CA ALA A 349 -11.52 -12.67 11.14
C ALA A 349 -10.04 -12.67 11.53
N ASN A 350 -9.70 -13.24 12.67
CA ASN A 350 -8.31 -13.36 13.13
C ASN A 350 -8.03 -14.80 13.55
N ALA A 351 -7.17 -15.49 12.82
CA ALA A 351 -6.68 -16.82 13.15
C ALA A 351 -5.24 -16.75 13.69
N ALA A 352 -4.85 -17.68 14.55
CA ALA A 352 -3.45 -17.81 14.95
C ALA A 352 -2.62 -18.60 13.92
N THR A 353 -3.19 -19.62 13.28
CA THR A 353 -2.46 -20.56 12.40
C THR A 353 -2.96 -20.54 10.96
N GLY A 354 -4.24 -20.78 10.74
CA GLY A 354 -4.83 -20.89 9.40
C GLY A 354 -6.31 -20.54 9.36
N MET A 355 -6.75 -20.11 8.18
CA MET A 355 -8.11 -19.60 7.98
C MET A 355 -8.64 -20.06 6.62
N THR A 356 -9.84 -20.64 6.59
CA THR A 356 -10.57 -20.91 5.35
C THR A 356 -12.01 -20.45 5.51
N LEU A 357 -12.44 -19.51 4.68
CA LEU A 357 -13.75 -18.87 4.76
C LEU A 357 -14.44 -18.81 3.40
N ALA A 358 -15.75 -18.99 3.39
CA ALA A 358 -16.63 -18.53 2.33
C ALA A 358 -17.49 -17.38 2.86
N THR A 359 -17.62 -16.27 2.13
CA THR A 359 -18.33 -15.09 2.61
C THR A 359 -19.02 -14.31 1.49
N GLN A 360 -20.01 -13.52 1.89
CA GLN A 360 -20.69 -12.48 1.12
C GLN A 360 -20.73 -11.24 2.02
N ALA A 361 -19.55 -10.70 2.33
CA ALA A 361 -19.42 -9.47 3.11
C ALA A 361 -19.44 -8.25 2.19
N THR A 362 -20.02 -7.12 2.58
CA THR A 362 -19.88 -5.89 1.75
C THR A 362 -18.52 -5.20 1.94
N ALA A 363 -17.85 -5.45 3.06
CA ALA A 363 -16.50 -4.99 3.35
C ALA A 363 -15.79 -5.97 4.29
N PHE A 364 -14.46 -6.02 4.20
CA PHE A 364 -13.61 -6.66 5.19
C PHE A 364 -13.15 -5.63 6.21
N GLY A 365 -13.31 -5.96 7.49
CA GLY A 365 -12.66 -5.27 8.59
C GLY A 365 -11.21 -5.73 8.70
N ARG A 366 -10.82 -6.27 9.86
CA ARG A 366 -9.49 -6.87 10.05
C ARG A 366 -9.51 -8.33 9.64
N ILE A 367 -8.67 -8.71 8.67
CA ILE A 367 -8.36 -10.09 8.33
C ILE A 367 -6.93 -10.37 8.76
N GLY A 368 -6.75 -11.24 9.75
CA GLY A 368 -5.46 -11.49 10.39
C GLY A 368 -5.08 -12.96 10.44
N ASN A 369 -3.80 -13.26 10.19
CA ASN A 369 -3.14 -14.49 10.62
C ASN A 369 -1.91 -14.14 11.46
N LEU A 370 -1.92 -14.49 12.75
CA LEU A 370 -0.91 -14.06 13.71
C LEU A 370 0.37 -14.93 13.69
N ALA A 371 0.33 -16.13 13.10
CA ALA A 371 1.50 -16.97 12.84
C ALA A 371 1.57 -17.37 11.36
N SER A 372 2.61 -18.13 11.00
CA SER A 372 2.76 -18.67 9.64
C SER A 372 1.62 -19.64 9.31
N GLY A 373 0.97 -19.45 8.17
CA GLY A 373 0.01 -20.38 7.59
C GLY A 373 -0.87 -19.72 6.54
N THR A 374 -1.76 -20.51 5.93
CA THR A 374 -2.52 -20.07 4.76
C THR A 374 -3.88 -19.48 5.16
N VAL A 375 -4.20 -18.32 4.59
CA VAL A 375 -5.53 -17.70 4.63
C VAL A 375 -6.17 -17.86 3.26
N THR A 376 -7.27 -18.60 3.20
CA THR A 376 -8.06 -18.78 1.98
C THR A 376 -9.45 -18.17 2.18
N ILE A 377 -9.81 -17.22 1.33
CA ILE A 377 -11.12 -16.55 1.38
C ILE A 377 -11.77 -16.66 0.01
N ALA A 378 -12.98 -17.22 -0.02
CA ALA A 378 -13.88 -17.17 -1.16
C ALA A 378 -14.98 -16.14 -0.91
N GLN A 379 -14.90 -15.01 -1.61
CA GLN A 379 -15.81 -13.89 -1.50
C GLN A 379 -16.81 -13.88 -2.66
N THR A 380 -18.09 -13.75 -2.32
CA THR A 380 -19.16 -13.50 -3.29
C THR A 380 -19.48 -12.02 -3.34
N GLY A 381 -19.31 -11.39 -4.51
CA GLY A 381 -19.45 -9.95 -4.69
C GLY A 381 -18.12 -9.20 -4.51
N PRO A 382 -18.13 -7.86 -4.41
CA PRO A 382 -16.91 -7.07 -4.24
C PRO A 382 -16.18 -7.36 -2.92
N ALA A 383 -14.86 -7.26 -2.94
CA ALA A 383 -13.99 -7.39 -1.77
C ALA A 383 -13.36 -6.02 -1.46
N VAL A 384 -13.84 -5.33 -0.41
CA VAL A 384 -13.24 -4.07 0.06
C VAL A 384 -12.32 -4.37 1.24
N LEU A 385 -11.00 -4.30 1.04
CA LEU A 385 -9.99 -4.63 2.03
C LEU A 385 -9.65 -3.40 2.88
N SER A 386 -9.83 -3.49 4.20
CA SER A 386 -9.47 -2.41 5.14
C SER A 386 -8.14 -2.66 5.85
N SER A 387 -8.01 -3.78 6.55
CA SER A 387 -6.75 -4.15 7.22
C SER A 387 -6.52 -5.65 7.07
N VAL A 388 -5.56 -6.02 6.22
CA VAL A 388 -5.17 -7.41 6.01
C VAL A 388 -3.74 -7.58 6.50
N VAL A 389 -3.55 -8.46 7.49
CA VAL A 389 -2.24 -8.74 8.08
C VAL A 389 -2.05 -10.25 8.17
N VAL A 390 -1.32 -10.83 7.22
CA VAL A 390 -1.13 -12.28 7.10
C VAL A 390 0.35 -12.62 7.19
N LYS A 391 0.76 -13.31 8.26
CA LYS A 391 2.16 -13.76 8.46
C LYS A 391 2.52 -15.03 7.66
N GLY A 392 1.68 -15.45 6.73
CA GLY A 392 1.91 -16.56 5.80
C GLY A 392 1.33 -16.25 4.41
N ASP A 393 0.74 -17.24 3.75
CA ASP A 393 0.17 -17.09 2.41
C ASP A 393 -1.27 -16.57 2.44
N LEU A 394 -1.61 -15.69 1.50
CA LEU A 394 -2.98 -15.21 1.27
C LEU A 394 -3.48 -15.69 -0.10
N SER A 395 -4.65 -16.32 -0.12
CA SER A 395 -5.41 -16.59 -1.33
C SER A 395 -6.83 -16.03 -1.19
N LEU A 396 -7.10 -14.93 -1.88
CA LEU A 396 -8.41 -14.29 -1.94
C LEU A 396 -9.00 -14.48 -3.33
N THR A 397 -10.11 -15.21 -3.39
CA THR A 397 -10.95 -15.31 -4.58
C THR A 397 -12.20 -14.46 -4.37
N SER A 398 -12.60 -13.67 -5.36
CA SER A 398 -13.76 -12.78 -5.32
C SER A 398 -14.53 -12.89 -6.63
N SER A 399 -15.85 -12.91 -6.60
CA SER A 399 -16.67 -12.80 -7.83
C SER A 399 -16.94 -11.34 -8.26
N GLY A 400 -16.47 -10.36 -7.48
CA GLY A 400 -16.53 -8.94 -7.79
C GLY A 400 -15.19 -8.22 -7.60
N ALA A 401 -15.19 -6.90 -7.81
CA ALA A 401 -13.97 -6.09 -7.76
C ALA A 401 -13.29 -6.18 -6.40
N MET A 402 -11.96 -6.24 -6.40
CA MET A 402 -11.17 -6.12 -5.19
C MET A 402 -10.65 -4.69 -5.08
N THR A 403 -10.97 -4.01 -4.00
CA THR A 403 -10.53 -2.64 -3.74
C THR A 403 -9.98 -2.52 -2.33
N GLN A 404 -9.26 -1.44 -2.07
CA GLN A 404 -8.83 -1.07 -0.73
C GLN A 404 -9.65 0.10 -0.20
N ALA A 405 -9.99 0.06 1.09
CA ALA A 405 -10.49 1.21 1.81
C ALA A 405 -9.40 2.29 1.89
N SER A 406 -9.81 3.56 2.03
CA SER A 406 -8.87 4.68 2.20
C SER A 406 -7.98 4.46 3.42
N GLY A 407 -6.66 4.57 3.25
CA GLY A 407 -5.68 4.30 4.30
C GLY A 407 -5.53 2.81 4.69
N GLY A 408 -6.24 1.90 4.00
CA GLY A 408 -6.12 0.48 4.23
C GLY A 408 -4.77 -0.07 3.82
N ALA A 409 -4.30 -1.09 4.53
CA ALA A 409 -3.04 -1.77 4.26
C ALA A 409 -3.27 -3.27 4.07
N VAL A 410 -2.61 -3.84 3.08
CA VAL A 410 -2.47 -5.28 2.90
C VAL A 410 -1.01 -5.64 3.14
N SER A 411 -0.74 -6.32 4.25
CA SER A 411 0.58 -6.82 4.63
C SER A 411 0.54 -8.34 4.64
N VAL A 412 1.32 -8.96 3.76
CA VAL A 412 1.40 -10.42 3.59
C VAL A 412 2.86 -10.80 3.50
N THR A 413 3.37 -11.58 4.47
CA THR A 413 4.80 -11.97 4.45
C THR A 413 5.09 -13.14 3.51
N GLY A 414 4.09 -13.98 3.22
CA GLY A 414 4.17 -15.06 2.24
C GLY A 414 3.69 -14.62 0.85
N THR A 415 3.26 -15.59 0.05
CA THR A 415 2.70 -15.34 -1.28
C THR A 415 1.28 -14.77 -1.21
N SER A 416 0.91 -13.97 -2.21
CA SER A 416 -0.42 -13.38 -2.33
C SER A 416 -1.07 -13.78 -3.65
N VAL A 417 -2.27 -14.33 -3.60
CA VAL A 417 -3.12 -14.63 -4.76
C VAL A 417 -4.38 -13.80 -4.68
N PHE A 418 -4.59 -12.95 -5.68
CA PHE A 418 -5.81 -12.17 -5.88
C PHE A 418 -6.51 -12.65 -7.15
N ASP A 419 -7.56 -13.44 -6.99
CA ASP A 419 -8.39 -13.94 -8.09
C ASP A 419 -9.77 -13.27 -8.07
N SER A 420 -9.98 -12.26 -8.91
CA SER A 420 -11.23 -11.47 -8.92
C SER A 420 -12.28 -12.02 -9.88
N GLY A 421 -12.08 -13.23 -10.43
CA GLY A 421 -13.05 -13.93 -11.28
C GLY A 421 -13.49 -13.17 -12.54
N GLY A 422 -12.86 -12.03 -12.85
CA GLY A 422 -13.29 -11.13 -13.92
C GLY A 422 -13.51 -9.68 -13.53
N ALA A 423 -13.14 -9.23 -12.34
CA ALA A 423 -13.32 -7.83 -11.93
C ALA A 423 -12.00 -7.09 -11.69
N ALA A 424 -12.05 -5.77 -11.54
CA ALA A 424 -10.87 -4.96 -11.29
C ALA A 424 -10.20 -5.33 -9.95
N VAL A 425 -8.87 -5.17 -9.89
CA VAL A 425 -8.08 -5.30 -8.65
C VAL A 425 -7.34 -3.98 -8.42
N THR A 426 -7.75 -3.23 -7.40
CA THR A 426 -7.18 -1.92 -7.07
C THR A 426 -6.62 -1.93 -5.66
N LEU A 427 -5.34 -2.27 -5.54
CA LEU A 427 -4.55 -2.28 -4.30
C LEU A 427 -3.48 -1.19 -4.38
N ASN A 428 -3.89 0.08 -4.38
CA ASN A 428 -3.04 1.23 -4.69
C ASN A 428 -2.45 1.95 -3.46
N SER A 429 -2.70 1.44 -2.26
CA SER A 429 -2.23 2.06 -1.01
C SER A 429 -0.70 2.08 -0.94
N ALA A 430 -0.16 3.19 -0.44
CA ALA A 430 1.28 3.36 -0.36
C ALA A 430 1.98 2.54 0.73
N VAL A 431 1.17 1.99 1.65
CA VAL A 431 1.60 1.25 2.84
C VAL A 431 1.34 -0.27 2.73
N ASN A 432 0.97 -0.75 1.54
CA ASN A 432 0.94 -2.19 1.28
C ASN A 432 2.34 -2.78 1.42
N ASP A 433 2.41 -4.02 1.89
CA ASP A 433 3.66 -4.74 2.14
C ASP A 433 3.53 -6.21 1.75
N PHE A 434 3.88 -6.52 0.51
CA PHE A 434 3.89 -7.86 -0.08
C PHE A 434 5.30 -8.45 0.01
N GLY A 435 5.57 -9.21 1.09
CA GLY A 435 6.86 -9.85 1.33
C GLY A 435 7.18 -11.04 0.42
N GLY A 436 6.16 -11.62 -0.23
CA GLY A 436 6.32 -12.71 -1.20
C GLY A 436 5.76 -12.38 -2.58
N GLY A 437 5.81 -13.35 -3.50
CA GLY A 437 5.32 -13.19 -4.87
C GLY A 437 3.82 -12.92 -4.93
N VAL A 438 3.43 -11.90 -5.71
CA VAL A 438 2.03 -11.53 -5.96
C VAL A 438 1.56 -12.14 -7.27
N THR A 439 0.48 -12.92 -7.22
CA THR A 439 -0.24 -13.47 -8.36
C THR A 439 -1.59 -12.78 -8.48
N VAL A 440 -1.87 -12.21 -9.66
CA VAL A 440 -3.17 -11.59 -9.94
C VAL A 440 -3.85 -12.34 -11.08
N LYS A 441 -5.07 -12.77 -10.84
CA LYS A 441 -5.98 -13.33 -11.84
C LYS A 441 -7.19 -12.41 -11.92
N SER A 442 -7.26 -11.61 -12.97
CA SER A 442 -8.35 -10.66 -13.20
C SER A 442 -8.74 -10.69 -14.66
N SER A 443 -9.90 -11.28 -14.96
CA SER A 443 -10.46 -11.33 -16.31
C SER A 443 -11.32 -10.11 -16.71
N ALA A 444 -11.25 -8.94 -16.03
CA ALA A 444 -11.65 -7.64 -16.62
C ALA A 444 -10.97 -6.34 -16.09
N SER A 445 -11.02 -5.32 -16.96
CA SER A 445 -10.84 -3.85 -16.83
C SER A 445 -9.49 -3.28 -16.38
N SER A 446 -9.06 -3.49 -15.13
CA SER A 446 -7.83 -2.86 -14.64
C SER A 446 -7.23 -3.56 -13.42
N VAL A 447 -5.91 -3.57 -13.35
CA VAL A 447 -5.11 -4.03 -12.22
C VAL A 447 -4.18 -2.89 -11.78
N THR A 448 -4.28 -2.49 -10.53
CA THR A 448 -3.36 -1.56 -9.88
C THR A 448 -2.83 -2.22 -8.61
N ILE A 449 -1.52 -2.46 -8.55
CA ILE A 449 -0.85 -3.00 -7.37
C ILE A 449 0.28 -2.04 -7.00
N ARG A 450 0.28 -1.59 -5.75
CA ARG A 450 1.36 -0.79 -5.16
C ARG A 450 1.90 -1.49 -3.94
N ASP A 451 3.21 -1.44 -3.79
CA ASP A 451 3.94 -1.92 -2.62
C ASP A 451 4.86 -0.83 -2.06
N ALA A 452 5.05 -0.81 -0.73
CA ALA A 452 5.96 0.11 -0.06
C ALA A 452 7.44 -0.27 -0.24
N ASN A 453 7.71 -1.56 -0.49
CA ASN A 453 9.02 -2.18 -0.50
C ASN A 453 9.32 -2.73 -1.91
N ALA A 454 9.93 -3.92 -1.97
CA ALA A 454 10.22 -4.62 -3.21
C ALA A 454 8.99 -5.40 -3.66
N LEU A 455 8.54 -5.18 -4.90
CA LEU A 455 7.39 -5.88 -5.45
C LEU A 455 7.82 -6.95 -6.44
N THR A 456 7.47 -8.19 -6.16
CA THR A 456 7.60 -9.30 -7.12
C THR A 456 6.22 -9.68 -7.63
N VAL A 457 5.95 -9.40 -8.90
CA VAL A 457 4.75 -9.88 -9.60
C VAL A 457 5.08 -11.25 -10.20
N ALA A 458 4.66 -12.31 -9.51
CA ALA A 458 4.99 -13.70 -9.86
C ALA A 458 4.22 -14.16 -11.10
N SER A 459 2.93 -13.82 -11.21
CA SER A 459 2.15 -14.12 -12.40
C SER A 459 0.98 -13.15 -12.59
N LEU A 460 0.66 -12.87 -13.85
CA LEU A 460 -0.48 -12.04 -14.25
C LEU A 460 -1.32 -12.83 -15.24
N SER A 461 -2.58 -13.06 -14.89
CA SER A 461 -3.62 -13.52 -15.82
C SER A 461 -4.60 -12.36 -15.99
N LEU A 462 -4.36 -11.52 -16.98
CA LEU A 462 -5.14 -10.34 -17.27
C LEU A 462 -6.25 -10.63 -18.28
N ALA A 463 -7.32 -9.84 -18.21
CA ALA A 463 -8.33 -9.78 -19.23
C ALA A 463 -7.78 -9.26 -20.55
N THR A 464 -8.49 -9.56 -21.64
CA THR A 464 -8.35 -8.79 -22.88
C THR A 464 -8.52 -7.31 -22.56
N ASN A 465 -7.56 -6.49 -22.98
CA ASN A 465 -7.63 -5.02 -22.89
C ASN A 465 -7.52 -4.41 -21.47
N ALA A 466 -7.10 -5.18 -20.44
CA ALA A 466 -7.00 -4.65 -19.08
C ALA A 466 -5.80 -3.72 -18.90
N SER A 467 -6.03 -2.52 -18.34
CA SER A 467 -4.93 -1.62 -17.96
C SER A 467 -4.19 -2.15 -16.73
N LEU A 468 -2.88 -2.02 -16.73
CA LEU A 468 -1.98 -2.47 -15.68
C LEU A 468 -1.18 -1.28 -15.13
N THR A 469 -1.26 -1.07 -13.82
CA THR A 469 -0.38 -0.17 -13.08
C THR A 469 0.32 -0.94 -11.98
N VAL A 470 1.65 -0.93 -11.97
CA VAL A 470 2.45 -1.59 -10.94
C VAL A 470 3.47 -0.63 -10.37
N VAL A 471 3.44 -0.44 -9.06
CA VAL A 471 4.28 0.53 -8.35
C VAL A 471 5.06 -0.17 -7.25
N ALA A 472 6.38 -0.11 -7.31
CA ALA A 472 7.27 -0.63 -6.28
C ALA A 472 7.99 0.52 -5.56
N GLY A 473 8.08 0.43 -4.23
CA GLY A 473 8.83 1.40 -3.44
C GLY A 473 10.35 1.27 -3.61
N THR A 474 10.87 0.06 -3.82
CA THR A 474 12.32 -0.19 -3.99
C THR A 474 12.66 -0.81 -5.33
N THR A 475 12.45 -2.12 -5.53
CA THR A 475 12.72 -2.87 -6.77
C THR A 475 11.46 -3.51 -7.30
N LEU A 476 11.33 -3.61 -8.63
CA LEU A 476 10.22 -4.29 -9.28
C LEU A 476 10.72 -5.49 -10.10
N ALA A 477 10.19 -6.67 -9.80
CA ALA A 477 10.35 -7.87 -10.61
C ALA A 477 9.02 -8.21 -11.31
N MET A 478 9.05 -8.24 -12.64
CA MET A 478 7.91 -8.60 -13.49
C MET A 478 8.04 -10.03 -14.01
N PRO A 479 6.95 -10.66 -14.49
CA PRO A 479 7.01 -11.97 -15.14
C PRO A 479 7.94 -11.95 -16.37
N SER A 480 8.87 -12.91 -16.45
CA SER A 480 9.86 -12.99 -17.55
C SER A 480 9.24 -13.31 -18.91
N GLY A 481 8.05 -13.91 -18.94
CA GLY A 481 7.29 -14.17 -20.17
C GLY A 481 6.76 -12.91 -20.86
N GLY A 482 6.95 -11.73 -20.26
CA GLY A 482 6.42 -10.47 -20.74
C GLY A 482 4.99 -10.22 -20.30
N VAL A 483 4.48 -9.03 -20.65
CA VAL A 483 3.14 -8.57 -20.32
C VAL A 483 2.47 -8.06 -21.59
N SER A 484 1.25 -8.51 -21.83
CA SER A 484 0.39 -7.96 -22.88
C SER A 484 -0.96 -7.54 -22.31
N THR A 485 -1.37 -6.31 -22.66
CA THR A 485 -2.62 -5.70 -22.17
C THR A 485 -3.60 -5.37 -23.29
N GLY A 486 -3.34 -5.73 -24.55
CA GLY A 486 -4.20 -5.33 -25.68
C GLY A 486 -4.37 -3.80 -25.74
N SER A 487 -5.59 -3.29 -25.75
CA SER A 487 -5.84 -1.84 -25.70
C SER A 487 -5.64 -1.19 -24.33
N GLY A 488 -5.37 -1.97 -23.27
CA GLY A 488 -5.12 -1.44 -21.93
C GLY A 488 -3.72 -0.86 -21.79
N ASN A 489 -3.55 0.11 -20.90
CA ASN A 489 -2.25 0.75 -20.67
C ASN A 489 -1.33 -0.15 -19.83
N ILE A 490 -0.02 0.05 -19.93
CA ILE A 490 0.98 -0.49 -19.03
C ILE A 490 1.70 0.69 -18.38
N ASP A 491 1.64 0.80 -17.06
CA ASP A 491 2.33 1.82 -16.28
C ASP A 491 3.16 1.16 -15.17
N LEU A 492 4.48 1.21 -15.28
CA LEU A 492 5.40 0.60 -14.32
C LEU A 492 6.26 1.68 -13.67
N GLN A 493 6.25 1.75 -12.34
CA GLN A 493 6.94 2.77 -11.57
C GLN A 493 7.78 2.16 -10.44
N VAL A 494 9.02 2.62 -10.32
CA VAL A 494 9.96 2.19 -9.27
C VAL A 494 10.57 3.41 -8.59
N TYR A 495 10.32 3.58 -7.28
CA TYR A 495 10.73 4.79 -6.56
C TYR A 495 12.08 4.70 -5.83
N GLY A 496 12.67 3.51 -5.71
CA GLY A 496 13.91 3.32 -4.95
C GLY A 496 15.08 2.75 -5.73
N SER A 497 14.90 2.41 -7.01
CA SER A 497 15.97 1.85 -7.86
C SER A 497 15.69 2.07 -9.35
N ALA A 498 16.56 1.50 -10.20
CA ALA A 498 16.37 1.50 -11.64
C ALA A 498 15.25 0.54 -12.05
N LEU A 499 14.50 0.91 -13.08
CA LEU A 499 13.50 0.03 -13.69
C LEU A 499 14.10 -0.70 -14.90
N SER A 500 14.11 -2.03 -14.84
CA SER A 500 14.46 -2.87 -16.00
C SER A 500 13.45 -4.01 -16.15
N PRO A 501 12.47 -3.89 -17.06
CA PRO A 501 11.50 -4.96 -17.31
C PRO A 501 12.22 -6.24 -17.77
N SER A 502 11.87 -7.37 -17.15
CA SER A 502 12.48 -8.69 -17.36
C SER A 502 11.98 -9.44 -18.60
N GLY A 503 10.96 -8.90 -19.29
CA GLY A 503 10.35 -9.48 -20.49
C GLY A 503 9.68 -8.42 -21.36
N PRO A 504 9.19 -8.78 -22.55
CA PRO A 504 8.61 -7.82 -23.49
C PRO A 504 7.31 -7.20 -22.96
N LEU A 505 7.05 -5.96 -23.34
CA LEU A 505 5.81 -5.24 -23.02
C LEU A 505 5.04 -4.98 -24.32
N THR A 506 3.76 -5.34 -24.36
CA THR A 506 2.98 -5.25 -25.60
C THR A 506 1.57 -4.72 -25.41
N THR A 507 1.22 -3.69 -26.18
CA THR A 507 -0.14 -3.15 -26.29
C THR A 507 -0.57 -3.10 -27.77
N THR A 508 -1.87 -2.93 -28.02
CA THR A 508 -2.42 -2.60 -29.34
C THR A 508 -2.57 -1.09 -29.45
N SER A 509 -3.33 -0.47 -28.55
CA SER A 509 -3.58 0.97 -28.55
C SER A 509 -3.36 1.64 -27.20
N GLY A 510 -3.11 0.86 -26.14
CA GLY A 510 -2.81 1.38 -24.81
C GLY A 510 -1.40 1.99 -24.77
N SER A 511 -1.20 2.96 -23.88
CA SER A 511 0.13 3.53 -23.68
C SER A 511 1.03 2.62 -22.85
N VAL A 512 2.34 2.74 -23.04
CA VAL A 512 3.35 2.16 -22.15
C VAL A 512 4.11 3.30 -21.49
N SER A 513 4.08 3.38 -20.16
CA SER A 513 4.76 4.38 -19.35
C SER A 513 5.70 3.69 -18.37
N LEU A 514 6.98 4.06 -18.40
CA LEU A 514 8.00 3.47 -17.54
C LEU A 514 8.75 4.56 -16.78
N TYR A 515 8.84 4.41 -15.46
CA TYR A 515 9.59 5.31 -14.58
C TYR A 515 10.46 4.52 -13.60
N GLY A 516 11.73 4.92 -13.46
CA GLY A 516 12.64 4.37 -12.46
C GLY A 516 13.45 5.49 -11.78
N ALA A 517 13.44 5.51 -10.46
CA ALA A 517 14.12 6.53 -9.66
C ALA A 517 15.65 6.53 -9.82
N SER A 518 16.26 5.42 -10.25
CA SER A 518 17.67 5.37 -10.67
C SER A 518 17.82 5.08 -12.16
N GLY A 519 16.89 5.59 -12.97
CA GLY A 519 16.88 5.47 -14.41
C GLY A 519 16.07 4.28 -14.93
N VAL A 520 15.99 4.18 -16.25
CA VAL A 520 15.24 3.14 -16.96
C VAL A 520 16.19 2.43 -17.92
N THR A 521 16.29 1.10 -17.82
CA THR A 521 17.08 0.28 -18.75
C THR A 521 16.19 -0.75 -19.44
N ILE A 522 16.01 -0.59 -20.75
CA ILE A 522 15.18 -1.47 -21.57
C ILE A 522 16.04 -2.61 -22.13
N ALA A 523 15.80 -3.82 -21.62
CA ALA A 523 16.49 -5.04 -22.00
C ALA A 523 15.63 -6.01 -22.84
N SER A 524 14.38 -5.65 -23.11
CA SER A 524 13.41 -6.43 -23.90
C SER A 524 12.54 -5.50 -24.72
N ASN A 525 11.97 -6.01 -25.82
CA ASN A 525 11.18 -5.20 -26.74
C ASN A 525 9.95 -4.59 -26.07
N ILE A 526 9.63 -3.36 -26.46
CA ILE A 526 8.37 -2.69 -26.13
C ILE A 526 7.65 -2.46 -27.45
N THR A 527 6.40 -2.90 -27.54
CA THR A 527 5.63 -2.83 -28.79
C THR A 527 4.23 -2.32 -28.54
N SER A 528 3.78 -1.41 -29.38
CA SER A 528 2.43 -0.86 -29.42
C SER A 528 2.03 -0.69 -30.89
N THR A 529 0.78 -1.00 -31.27
CA THR A 529 0.31 -0.77 -32.65
C THR A 529 -0.03 0.70 -32.91
N SER A 530 -0.56 1.41 -31.92
CA SER A 530 -0.98 2.82 -32.07
C SER A 530 -0.90 3.67 -30.79
N GLY A 531 -0.60 3.08 -29.65
CA GLY A 531 -0.45 3.78 -28.37
C GLY A 531 0.93 4.42 -28.20
N THR A 532 1.01 5.44 -27.34
CA THR A 532 2.25 6.15 -27.03
C THR A 532 3.16 5.35 -26.09
N ILE A 533 4.46 5.38 -26.34
CA ILE A 533 5.47 4.83 -25.44
C ILE A 533 6.24 5.99 -24.81
N THR A 534 6.25 6.05 -23.47
CA THR A 534 6.91 7.09 -22.68
C THR A 534 7.90 6.44 -21.72
N LEU A 535 9.16 6.85 -21.82
CA LEU A 535 10.24 6.44 -20.93
C LEU A 535 10.72 7.67 -20.15
N LEU A 536 10.66 7.60 -18.83
CA LEU A 536 10.98 8.71 -17.94
C LEU A 536 12.20 8.38 -17.08
N GLY A 537 13.22 9.22 -17.18
CA GLY A 537 14.35 9.26 -16.25
C GLY A 537 13.95 9.83 -14.89
N SER A 538 14.94 10.03 -14.04
CA SER A 538 14.76 10.49 -12.67
C SER A 538 15.39 11.85 -12.44
N ALA A 539 14.74 12.70 -11.63
CA ALA A 539 15.24 14.00 -11.19
C ALA A 539 16.57 13.92 -10.41
N SER A 540 17.03 12.71 -10.09
CA SER A 540 18.38 12.45 -9.58
C SER A 540 19.47 12.47 -10.67
N GLY A 541 19.12 12.75 -11.94
CA GLY A 541 20.03 12.72 -13.08
C GLY A 541 20.34 11.31 -13.60
N SER A 542 19.55 10.31 -13.20
CA SER A 542 19.68 8.95 -13.74
C SER A 542 18.84 8.82 -15.00
N GLY A 543 19.50 8.50 -16.12
CA GLY A 543 18.87 8.59 -17.45
C GLY A 543 18.27 7.29 -17.98
N ILE A 544 18.26 7.18 -19.31
CA ILE A 544 17.55 6.12 -20.06
C ILE A 544 18.55 5.33 -20.91
N GLY A 545 18.52 4.01 -20.77
CA GLY A 545 19.29 3.04 -21.55
C GLY A 545 18.39 2.13 -22.37
N ILE A 546 18.74 1.87 -23.64
CA ILE A 546 18.12 0.79 -24.44
C ILE A 546 19.22 -0.09 -25.03
N ASN A 547 19.19 -1.37 -24.68
CA ASN A 547 20.24 -2.32 -25.04
C ASN A 547 20.30 -2.61 -26.55
N ALA A 548 21.46 -3.05 -27.01
CA ALA A 548 21.63 -3.50 -28.39
C ALA A 548 20.68 -4.66 -28.73
N GLY A 549 20.11 -4.65 -29.94
CA GLY A 549 19.16 -5.67 -30.40
C GLY A 549 17.74 -5.53 -29.85
N VAL A 550 17.48 -4.52 -29.00
CA VAL A 550 16.13 -4.21 -28.49
C VAL A 550 15.46 -3.17 -29.38
N THR A 551 14.16 -3.35 -29.63
CA THR A 551 13.33 -2.41 -30.36
C THR A 551 12.21 -1.87 -29.48
N VAL A 552 12.07 -0.54 -29.47
CA VAL A 552 10.89 0.17 -28.97
C VAL A 552 10.07 0.62 -30.17
N ASP A 553 8.94 -0.04 -30.41
CA ASP A 553 8.07 0.17 -31.58
C ASP A 553 6.69 0.68 -31.15
N ALA A 554 6.35 1.90 -31.53
CA ALA A 554 5.05 2.50 -31.23
C ALA A 554 4.02 2.34 -32.36
N GLY A 555 4.36 1.66 -33.46
CA GLY A 555 3.47 1.52 -34.62
C GLY A 555 3.04 2.89 -35.14
N SER A 556 1.74 3.17 -35.26
CA SER A 556 1.26 4.51 -35.64
C SER A 556 1.29 5.54 -34.49
N GLY A 557 1.66 5.13 -33.27
CA GLY A 557 1.77 5.94 -32.08
C GLY A 557 3.08 6.74 -32.00
N THR A 558 3.29 7.44 -30.88
CA THR A 558 4.48 8.28 -30.66
C THR A 558 5.41 7.71 -29.60
N ILE A 559 6.68 8.12 -29.63
CA ILE A 559 7.68 7.76 -28.62
C ILE A 559 8.21 9.03 -27.94
N LEU A 560 8.21 9.04 -26.61
CA LEU A 560 8.83 10.08 -25.79
C LEU A 560 9.87 9.48 -24.86
N LEU A 561 11.11 9.96 -24.97
CA LEU A 561 12.17 9.74 -23.99
C LEU A 561 12.47 11.07 -23.31
N ASP A 562 12.31 11.10 -21.99
CA ASP A 562 12.60 12.26 -21.16
C ASP A 562 13.68 11.87 -20.14
N GLY A 563 14.87 12.45 -20.27
CA GLY A 563 16.02 12.09 -19.45
C GLY A 563 15.90 12.60 -18.01
N ASN A 564 15.11 13.64 -17.76
CA ASN A 564 15.02 14.36 -16.50
C ASN A 564 16.42 14.72 -15.97
N ASP A 565 17.18 15.48 -16.77
CA ASP A 565 18.62 15.74 -16.67
C ASP A 565 19.56 14.52 -16.80
N GLY A 566 19.04 13.29 -16.86
CA GLY A 566 19.83 12.08 -17.06
C GLY A 566 20.33 11.89 -18.51
N ALA A 567 21.41 11.12 -18.67
CA ALA A 567 21.93 10.79 -20.01
C ALA A 567 21.00 9.79 -20.73
N ILE A 568 20.73 10.01 -22.01
CA ILE A 568 19.95 9.08 -22.85
C ILE A 568 20.91 8.37 -23.80
N SER A 569 20.98 7.05 -23.74
CA SER A 569 21.85 6.26 -24.61
C SER A 569 21.14 5.00 -25.08
N PHE A 570 21.13 4.76 -26.38
CA PHE A 570 20.55 3.55 -26.93
C PHE A 570 21.37 2.98 -28.08
N ALA A 571 21.73 1.70 -27.96
CA ALA A 571 22.29 0.90 -29.05
C ALA A 571 21.19 0.10 -29.78
N GLY A 572 19.98 0.05 -29.21
CA GLY A 572 18.77 -0.50 -29.83
C GLY A 572 18.15 0.46 -30.84
N SER A 573 16.88 0.21 -31.19
CA SER A 573 16.13 1.00 -32.16
C SER A 573 14.85 1.61 -31.58
N LEU A 574 14.51 2.80 -32.06
CA LEU A 574 13.20 3.43 -31.91
C LEU A 574 12.47 3.36 -33.25
N THR A 575 11.24 2.88 -33.29
CA THR A 575 10.47 2.73 -34.54
C THR A 575 9.03 3.19 -34.38
N THR A 576 8.55 3.94 -35.36
CA THR A 576 7.16 4.35 -35.49
C THR A 576 6.85 4.62 -36.96
N THR A 577 5.61 4.37 -37.39
CA THR A 577 5.07 4.79 -38.69
C THR A 577 4.34 6.13 -38.60
N SER A 578 4.40 6.80 -37.44
CA SER A 578 3.73 8.08 -37.20
C SER A 578 4.32 9.19 -38.07
N ASN A 579 3.42 9.93 -38.70
CA ASN A 579 3.69 11.15 -39.46
C ASN A 579 3.48 12.42 -38.60
N ALA A 580 3.36 12.27 -37.27
CA ALA A 580 3.11 13.38 -36.36
C ALA A 580 4.33 14.31 -36.21
N ALA A 581 4.06 15.56 -35.83
CA ALA A 581 5.09 16.55 -35.49
C ALA A 581 5.90 16.18 -34.23
N THR A 582 5.45 15.17 -33.50
CA THR A 582 6.10 14.60 -32.31
C THR A 582 6.18 13.07 -32.41
N ALA A 583 6.45 12.55 -33.62
CA ALA A 583 6.55 11.10 -33.84
C ALA A 583 7.57 10.45 -32.88
N VAL A 584 8.75 11.06 -32.75
CA VAL A 584 9.74 10.73 -31.71
C VAL A 584 10.21 12.03 -31.05
N VAL A 585 10.18 12.05 -29.72
CA VAL A 585 10.69 13.15 -28.91
C VAL A 585 11.75 12.61 -27.95
N ILE A 586 12.91 13.26 -27.95
CA ILE A 586 13.99 13.03 -26.98
C ILE A 586 14.28 14.37 -26.34
N GLN A 587 14.16 14.49 -25.02
CA GLN A 587 14.29 15.77 -24.33
C GLN A 587 14.90 15.64 -22.94
N ASP A 588 15.22 16.79 -22.35
CA ASP A 588 15.72 16.95 -20.97
C ASP A 588 16.84 15.95 -20.63
N ALA A 589 17.99 16.09 -21.28
CA ALA A 589 19.08 15.13 -21.13
C ALA A 589 20.45 15.79 -21.08
N THR A 590 21.33 15.26 -20.23
CA THR A 590 22.74 15.72 -20.13
C THR A 590 23.56 15.35 -21.34
N THR A 591 23.35 14.17 -21.93
CA THR A 591 23.95 13.77 -23.21
C THR A 591 22.99 12.83 -23.92
N VAL A 592 23.11 12.74 -25.25
CA VAL A 592 22.32 11.79 -26.03
C VAL A 592 23.21 11.00 -26.98
N SER A 593 23.12 9.67 -26.93
CA SER A 593 23.70 8.77 -27.93
C SER A 593 22.58 8.03 -28.67
N LEU A 594 22.38 8.40 -29.93
CA LEU A 594 21.30 7.90 -30.76
C LEU A 594 21.67 6.55 -31.39
N GLY A 595 20.81 5.56 -31.22
CA GLY A 595 20.78 4.33 -32.02
C GLY A 595 20.02 4.53 -33.33
N THR A 596 19.41 3.46 -33.85
CA THR A 596 18.59 3.56 -35.06
C THR A 596 17.25 4.19 -34.72
N ILE A 597 16.80 5.16 -35.54
CA ILE A 597 15.47 5.77 -35.40
C ILE A 597 14.77 5.73 -36.75
N THR A 598 13.52 5.27 -36.75
CA THR A 598 12.68 5.28 -37.95
C THR A 598 11.31 5.86 -37.62
N THR A 599 10.89 6.88 -38.37
CA THR A 599 9.55 7.46 -38.30
C THR A 599 8.73 7.16 -39.55
N GLY A 600 7.46 7.59 -39.59
CA GLY A 600 6.73 7.73 -40.85
C GLY A 600 7.43 8.72 -41.80
N ALA A 601 7.08 8.67 -43.08
CA ALA A 601 7.73 9.44 -44.15
C ALA A 601 7.76 10.95 -43.90
N THR A 602 6.76 11.51 -43.21
CA THR A 602 6.73 12.92 -42.81
C THR A 602 6.82 13.10 -41.29
N GLY A 603 7.13 12.04 -40.56
CA GLY A 603 7.25 12.05 -39.11
C GLY A 603 8.44 12.89 -38.65
N THR A 604 8.26 13.55 -37.51
CA THR A 604 9.29 14.44 -36.95
C THR A 604 10.02 13.76 -35.80
N LEU A 605 11.35 13.79 -35.85
CA LEU A 605 12.23 13.58 -34.71
C LEU A 605 12.58 14.93 -34.09
N ARG A 606 12.21 15.12 -32.81
CA ARG A 606 12.55 16.31 -32.03
C ARG A 606 13.62 15.98 -31.00
N LEU A 607 14.75 16.71 -31.06
CA LEU A 607 15.87 16.62 -30.13
C LEU A 607 15.93 17.87 -29.24
N GLY A 608 15.48 17.75 -27.99
CA GLY A 608 15.30 18.85 -27.06
C GLY A 608 14.05 19.69 -27.36
N TYR A 609 13.60 20.44 -26.37
CA TYR A 609 12.52 21.43 -26.52
C TYR A 609 13.10 22.86 -26.50
N GLY A 610 12.58 23.74 -27.35
CA GLY A 610 13.06 25.13 -27.49
C GLY A 610 12.69 25.71 -28.85
N ASP A 611 11.87 26.76 -28.84
CA ASP A 611 11.35 27.48 -29.99
C ASP A 611 12.28 28.62 -30.42
N GLY A 612 13.51 28.31 -30.83
CA GLY A 612 14.37 29.26 -31.56
C GLY A 612 14.69 30.61 -30.88
N GLY A 613 14.43 30.76 -29.58
CA GLY A 613 14.69 32.00 -28.84
C GLY A 613 14.87 31.83 -27.33
N ASP A 614 14.24 30.84 -26.70
CA ASP A 614 14.43 30.58 -25.26
C ASP A 614 15.58 29.59 -25.00
N THR A 615 16.75 30.14 -24.69
CA THR A 615 17.98 29.36 -24.44
C THR A 615 18.10 28.82 -23.02
N ASN A 616 17.14 29.10 -22.14
CA ASN A 616 17.13 28.71 -20.72
C ASN A 616 16.08 27.64 -20.39
N ASN A 617 15.58 26.93 -21.40
CA ASN A 617 14.59 25.87 -21.22
C ASN A 617 15.19 24.67 -20.44
N ALA A 618 14.45 24.18 -19.44
CA ALA A 618 14.78 22.97 -18.69
C ALA A 618 14.77 21.73 -19.61
N ASP A 619 13.91 21.70 -20.62
CA ASP A 619 13.68 20.52 -21.46
C ASP A 619 14.68 20.38 -22.64
N ARG A 620 15.81 21.10 -22.62
CA ARG A 620 16.83 21.05 -23.69
C ARG A 620 17.79 19.87 -23.51
N ILE A 621 18.45 19.45 -24.60
CA ILE A 621 19.60 18.56 -24.48
C ILE A 621 20.83 19.43 -24.18
N SER A 622 21.39 19.31 -22.98
CA SER A 622 22.44 20.21 -22.49
C SER A 622 23.85 19.86 -22.95
N GLY A 623 24.12 18.58 -23.25
CA GLY A 623 25.42 18.12 -23.79
C GLY A 623 25.35 17.62 -25.23
N LEU A 624 26.40 16.90 -25.64
CA LEU A 624 26.59 16.52 -27.05
C LEU A 624 25.58 15.44 -27.46
N VAL A 625 25.02 15.60 -28.66
CA VAL A 625 24.29 14.53 -29.36
C VAL A 625 25.25 13.77 -30.27
N THR A 626 25.33 12.45 -30.08
CA THR A 626 26.12 11.54 -30.92
C THR A 626 25.23 10.48 -31.55
N GLN A 627 25.76 9.81 -32.57
CA GLN A 627 25.04 8.81 -33.34
C GLN A 627 25.84 7.52 -33.48
N THR A 628 25.17 6.39 -33.30
CA THR A 628 25.68 5.03 -33.55
C THR A 628 24.83 4.25 -34.56
N GLY A 629 23.51 4.49 -34.61
CA GLY A 629 22.60 3.90 -35.62
C GLY A 629 22.24 4.87 -36.74
N ILE A 630 21.34 4.49 -37.65
CA ILE A 630 20.90 5.34 -38.79
C ILE A 630 19.58 6.04 -38.44
N LEU A 631 19.42 7.30 -38.83
CA LEU A 631 18.15 8.03 -38.74
C LEU A 631 17.44 7.98 -40.09
N THR A 632 16.23 7.43 -40.13
CA THR A 632 15.33 7.46 -41.28
C THR A 632 14.07 8.23 -40.87
N VAL A 633 14.08 9.54 -41.11
CA VAL A 633 13.05 10.45 -40.57
C VAL A 633 12.61 11.50 -41.59
N GLY A 634 11.37 11.96 -41.47
CA GLY A 634 10.85 13.01 -42.34
C GLY A 634 11.47 14.36 -42.01
N THR A 635 11.27 14.83 -40.77
CA THR A 635 11.79 16.13 -40.31
C THR A 635 12.64 15.97 -39.06
N LEU A 636 13.81 16.62 -39.02
CA LEU A 636 14.60 16.80 -37.81
C LEU A 636 14.42 18.24 -37.27
N THR A 637 14.14 18.36 -35.98
CA THR A 637 13.93 19.65 -35.28
C THR A 637 14.45 19.62 -33.84
N GLY A 638 14.51 20.78 -33.18
CA GLY A 638 14.75 20.88 -31.74
C GLY A 638 15.86 21.85 -31.36
N CYS A 639 16.36 21.72 -30.12
CA CYS A 639 17.39 22.57 -29.53
C CYS A 639 18.47 21.70 -28.85
N VAL A 640 19.69 21.71 -29.41
CA VAL A 640 20.84 20.91 -28.95
C VAL A 640 21.99 21.80 -28.49
N ALA A 641 22.21 21.90 -27.17
CA ALA A 641 23.08 22.93 -26.61
C ALA A 641 24.56 22.79 -27.01
N ALA A 642 25.11 21.58 -27.01
CA ALA A 642 26.51 21.31 -27.35
C ALA A 642 26.70 20.74 -28.78
N GLY A 643 25.75 21.01 -29.68
CA GLY A 643 25.80 20.54 -31.06
C GLY A 643 25.46 19.05 -31.22
N ALA A 644 25.63 18.55 -32.45
CA ALA A 644 25.32 17.17 -32.79
C ALA A 644 26.31 16.61 -33.83
N THR A 645 26.74 15.36 -33.64
CA THR A 645 27.54 14.61 -34.62
C THR A 645 26.71 13.44 -35.15
N LEU A 646 26.05 13.67 -36.28
CA LEU A 646 25.17 12.74 -37.00
C LEU A 646 25.86 12.24 -38.27
N ALA A 647 27.00 11.55 -38.10
CA ALA A 647 27.92 11.22 -39.18
C ALA A 647 27.59 9.91 -39.95
N ALA A 648 26.51 9.21 -39.60
CA ALA A 648 26.07 8.03 -40.35
C ALA A 648 25.39 8.42 -41.67
N ASN A 649 25.16 7.45 -42.56
CA ASN A 649 24.43 7.65 -43.81
C ASN A 649 22.91 7.77 -43.55
N ASN A 650 22.47 8.89 -43.00
CA ASN A 650 21.09 9.15 -42.63
C ASN A 650 20.17 9.30 -43.85
N ALA A 651 18.86 9.17 -43.65
CA ALA A 651 17.84 9.46 -44.65
C ALA A 651 16.84 10.45 -44.04
N ILE A 652 17.25 11.71 -43.94
CA ILE A 652 16.48 12.83 -43.38
C ILE A 652 15.95 13.68 -44.52
N THR A 653 14.62 13.80 -44.65
CA THR A 653 14.04 14.57 -45.76
C THR A 653 14.21 16.09 -45.55
N SER A 654 14.05 16.57 -44.31
CA SER A 654 14.20 18.00 -44.01
C SER A 654 14.69 18.31 -42.60
N ILE A 655 15.29 19.50 -42.44
CA ILE A 655 15.58 20.12 -41.16
C ILE A 655 14.75 21.38 -41.03
N SER A 656 14.06 21.54 -39.89
CA SER A 656 13.25 22.73 -39.60
C SER A 656 13.39 23.13 -38.14
N ASN A 657 13.63 24.41 -37.89
CA ASN A 657 13.75 25.03 -36.56
C ASN A 657 14.73 24.29 -35.64
N LEU A 658 15.85 23.84 -36.20
CA LEU A 658 16.91 23.21 -35.42
C LEU A 658 17.90 24.27 -34.95
N THR A 659 18.08 24.38 -33.64
CA THR A 659 18.95 25.38 -33.03
C THR A 659 20.00 24.78 -32.12
N SER A 660 21.16 25.44 -32.02
CA SER A 660 22.09 25.23 -30.91
C SER A 660 21.79 26.24 -29.79
N SER A 661 22.15 25.96 -28.53
CA SER A 661 22.04 26.97 -27.47
C SER A 661 23.18 28.00 -27.48
N THR A 662 23.00 29.13 -26.80
CA THR A 662 24.03 30.19 -26.64
C THR A 662 25.12 29.84 -25.61
N GLY A 663 24.97 28.75 -24.85
CA GLY A 663 25.95 28.28 -23.86
C GLY A 663 26.56 26.94 -24.26
N GLY A 664 27.86 26.91 -24.62
CA GLY A 664 28.58 25.69 -24.97
C GLY A 664 29.58 25.85 -26.12
N SER A 665 30.37 24.79 -26.35
CA SER A 665 31.13 24.51 -27.57
C SER A 665 30.50 23.28 -28.21
N GLY A 666 30.36 23.23 -29.53
CA GLY A 666 29.59 22.21 -30.22
C GLY A 666 29.47 22.42 -31.71
N SER A 667 30.24 21.66 -32.49
CA SER A 667 30.06 21.62 -33.95
C SER A 667 28.80 20.83 -34.32
N PHE A 668 28.18 21.18 -35.44
CA PHE A 668 27.08 20.41 -36.01
C PHE A 668 27.58 19.66 -37.26
N VAL A 669 27.54 18.35 -37.26
CA VAL A 669 27.96 17.52 -38.41
C VAL A 669 26.82 16.60 -38.78
N LEU A 670 26.43 16.59 -40.05
CA LEU A 670 25.38 15.71 -40.57
C LEU A 670 25.79 15.14 -41.92
N ASN A 671 25.75 13.80 -41.99
CA ASN A 671 25.86 13.05 -43.23
C ASN A 671 24.48 12.46 -43.58
N ASP A 672 24.09 12.51 -44.84
CA ASP A 672 22.78 12.10 -45.32
C ASP A 672 22.85 11.47 -46.72
N ILE A 673 21.89 10.62 -47.05
CA ILE A 673 21.72 9.98 -48.35
C ILE A 673 20.48 10.55 -49.05
N GLY A 674 20.59 10.80 -50.35
CA GLY A 674 19.51 11.41 -51.12
C GLY A 674 19.52 12.94 -51.02
N GLY A 675 18.39 13.60 -51.24
CA GLY A 675 18.31 15.06 -51.16
C GLY A 675 17.78 15.52 -49.80
N ILE A 676 18.31 16.64 -49.28
CA ILE A 676 17.88 17.23 -48.00
C ILE A 676 17.49 18.70 -48.18
N THR A 677 16.39 19.10 -47.55
CA THR A 677 15.95 20.50 -47.47
C THR A 677 16.12 21.07 -46.07
N LEU A 678 16.96 22.09 -45.93
CA LEU A 678 17.17 22.84 -44.68
C LEU A 678 16.27 24.09 -44.67
N ASN A 679 15.07 23.96 -44.10
CA ASN A 679 14.09 25.04 -44.03
C ASN A 679 14.55 26.16 -43.08
N SER A 680 15.05 25.79 -41.90
CA SER A 680 15.63 26.74 -40.96
C SER A 680 16.61 26.03 -40.01
N PHE A 681 17.78 26.61 -39.88
CA PHE A 681 18.82 26.17 -38.96
C PHE A 681 19.58 27.36 -38.39
N THR A 682 19.79 27.35 -37.08
CA THR A 682 20.54 28.39 -36.38
C THR A 682 21.61 27.76 -35.52
N ASN A 683 22.87 28.09 -35.75
CA ASN A 683 23.98 27.67 -34.91
C ASN A 683 24.76 28.86 -34.37
N TYR A 684 24.73 29.04 -33.05
CA TYR A 684 25.39 30.14 -32.37
C TYR A 684 26.86 29.83 -32.03
N ARG A 685 27.35 28.59 -32.19
CA ARG A 685 28.67 28.13 -31.71
C ARG A 685 29.35 27.12 -32.65
N ASP A 686 30.68 27.19 -32.76
CA ASP A 686 31.55 26.34 -33.63
C ASP A 686 31.06 26.12 -35.07
N ALA A 687 31.72 25.22 -35.81
CA ALA A 687 31.47 25.02 -37.24
C ALA A 687 30.29 24.08 -37.50
N SER A 688 29.63 24.26 -38.65
CA SER A 688 28.57 23.36 -39.13
C SER A 688 28.97 22.70 -40.44
N SER A 689 28.69 21.41 -40.61
CA SER A 689 28.95 20.67 -41.84
C SER A 689 27.74 19.81 -42.20
N PHE A 690 27.26 19.97 -43.42
CA PHE A 690 26.19 19.18 -44.01
C PHE A 690 26.73 18.50 -45.26
N THR A 691 26.69 17.17 -45.29
CA THR A 691 27.13 16.36 -46.41
C THR A 691 26.01 15.45 -46.86
N THR A 692 25.69 15.48 -48.15
CA THR A 692 24.64 14.65 -48.71
C THR A 692 25.03 14.06 -50.06
N THR A 693 24.48 12.92 -50.44
CA THR A 693 24.73 12.29 -51.75
C THR A 693 23.81 12.78 -52.86
N GLY A 694 22.82 13.61 -52.55
CA GLY A 694 21.88 14.22 -53.49
C GLY A 694 21.87 15.74 -53.40
N GLN A 695 20.77 16.37 -53.80
CA GLN A 695 20.68 17.83 -53.80
C GLN A 695 20.58 18.37 -52.37
N LEU A 696 21.41 19.36 -52.04
CA LEU A 696 21.31 20.13 -50.80
C LEU A 696 20.57 21.43 -51.07
N GLN A 697 19.38 21.56 -50.49
CA GLN A 697 18.58 22.79 -50.55
C GLN A 697 18.57 23.48 -49.20
N PHE A 698 18.62 24.80 -49.18
CA PHE A 698 18.43 25.56 -47.95
C PHE A 698 17.58 26.80 -48.18
N VAL A 699 16.93 27.25 -47.11
CA VAL A 699 16.07 28.43 -47.10
C VAL A 699 16.64 29.48 -46.15
N TYR A 700 16.84 29.15 -44.87
CA TYR A 700 17.35 30.08 -43.87
C TYR A 700 18.48 29.47 -43.05
N PHE A 701 19.58 30.21 -42.95
CA PHE A 701 20.71 29.88 -42.10
C PHE A 701 21.15 31.09 -41.30
N ASP A 702 21.22 30.93 -39.98
CA ASP A 702 21.92 31.89 -39.12
C ASP A 702 23.03 31.18 -38.34
N THR A 703 24.25 31.38 -38.82
CA THR A 703 25.47 30.92 -38.13
C THR A 703 26.38 32.11 -37.83
N THR A 704 25.80 33.29 -37.54
CA THR A 704 26.53 34.56 -37.45
C THR A 704 27.91 34.40 -36.78
N THR A 705 28.99 34.58 -37.57
CA THR A 705 30.41 34.44 -37.21
C THR A 705 31.04 33.03 -37.15
N ARG A 706 30.36 31.98 -37.62
CA ARG A 706 30.84 30.59 -37.63
C ARG A 706 31.11 30.06 -39.03
N ASP A 707 31.90 28.99 -39.11
CA ASP A 707 32.27 28.36 -40.38
C ASP A 707 31.21 27.32 -40.78
N ILE A 708 30.82 27.30 -42.05
CA ILE A 708 29.84 26.34 -42.59
C ILE A 708 30.40 25.63 -43.83
N THR A 709 30.21 24.32 -43.88
CA THR A 709 30.58 23.46 -45.03
C THR A 709 29.33 22.79 -45.58
N LEU A 710 29.06 22.96 -46.88
CA LEU A 710 27.92 22.41 -47.59
C LEU A 710 28.42 21.50 -48.72
N ASN A 711 28.23 20.18 -48.59
CA ASN A 711 28.62 19.18 -49.58
C ASN A 711 27.38 18.47 -50.13
N GLY A 712 27.19 18.45 -51.45
CA GLY A 712 26.06 17.80 -52.11
C GLY A 712 26.27 17.62 -53.61
N VAL A 713 25.28 17.04 -54.30
CA VAL A 713 25.19 17.01 -55.78
C VAL A 713 24.28 18.16 -56.23
N GLY A 714 24.80 19.37 -56.10
CA GLY A 714 24.06 20.63 -56.22
C GLY A 714 23.76 21.25 -54.86
N VAL A 715 23.95 22.57 -54.76
CA VAL A 715 23.72 23.35 -53.54
C VAL A 715 22.93 24.60 -53.89
N THR A 716 21.68 24.71 -53.40
CA THR A 716 20.74 25.76 -53.81
C THR A 716 20.06 26.45 -52.63
N ASN A 717 20.09 27.78 -52.61
CA ASN A 717 19.22 28.64 -51.80
C ASN A 717 17.89 28.84 -52.53
N VAL A 718 16.80 28.27 -52.02
CA VAL A 718 15.52 28.15 -52.76
C VAL A 718 14.68 29.43 -52.74
N LEU A 719 14.97 30.40 -51.85
CA LEU A 719 14.09 31.58 -51.65
C LEU A 719 14.82 32.93 -51.55
N GLY A 720 16.13 33.00 -51.81
CA GLY A 720 16.89 34.27 -51.69
C GLY A 720 16.83 34.87 -50.27
N ASN A 721 16.59 34.00 -49.29
CA ASN A 721 16.47 34.35 -47.88
C ASN A 721 17.85 34.50 -47.24
N ALA A 722 17.88 35.14 -46.07
CA ALA A 722 19.11 35.57 -45.45
C ALA A 722 19.99 34.38 -45.00
N PHE A 723 21.25 34.43 -45.41
CA PHE A 723 22.28 33.45 -45.09
C PHE A 723 23.43 34.18 -44.38
N TYR A 724 23.71 33.79 -43.13
CA TYR A 724 24.74 34.44 -42.29
C TYR A 724 25.82 33.43 -41.87
N ALA A 725 27.08 33.70 -42.23
CA ALA A 725 28.23 32.85 -41.88
C ALA A 725 29.56 33.64 -41.84
N ARG A 726 30.62 33.07 -41.27
CA ARG A 726 32.00 33.57 -41.39
C ARG A 726 32.65 33.02 -42.65
N ASN A 727 33.20 31.81 -42.59
CA ASN A 727 33.73 31.13 -43.76
C ASN A 727 32.71 30.13 -44.29
N VAL A 728 32.59 30.02 -45.60
CA VAL A 728 31.63 29.17 -46.29
C VAL A 728 32.40 28.33 -47.29
N THR A 729 32.29 27.01 -47.17
CA THR A 729 32.85 26.07 -48.15
C THR A 729 31.69 25.35 -48.84
N VAL A 730 31.64 25.39 -50.17
CA VAL A 730 30.58 24.74 -50.95
C VAL A 730 31.16 23.75 -51.95
N ASN A 731 30.85 22.47 -51.78
CA ASN A 731 31.13 21.43 -52.77
C ASN A 731 29.82 20.91 -53.36
N ALA A 732 29.49 21.31 -54.59
CA ALA A 732 28.30 20.84 -55.29
C ALA A 732 28.50 19.59 -56.17
N GLY A 733 29.68 18.97 -56.14
CA GLY A 733 29.98 17.79 -56.95
C GLY A 733 29.70 18.04 -58.44
N ALA A 734 28.87 17.20 -59.05
CA ALA A 734 28.44 17.35 -60.45
C ALA A 734 27.25 18.32 -60.65
N GLY A 735 26.66 18.84 -59.56
CA GLY A 735 25.51 19.75 -59.60
C GLY A 735 25.89 21.23 -59.57
N ALA A 736 24.91 22.11 -59.76
CA ALA A 736 25.11 23.56 -59.76
C ALA A 736 25.17 24.15 -58.34
N ILE A 737 25.91 25.24 -58.18
CA ILE A 737 25.89 26.09 -56.99
C ILE A 737 24.98 27.31 -57.29
N ALA A 738 23.93 27.50 -56.49
CA ALA A 738 23.00 28.61 -56.60
C ALA A 738 22.68 29.18 -55.22
N LEU A 739 23.55 30.06 -54.69
CA LEU A 739 23.41 30.61 -53.31
C LEU A 739 22.40 31.77 -53.18
N GLY A 740 21.77 32.19 -54.28
CA GLY A 740 20.76 33.26 -54.27
C GLY A 740 21.31 34.65 -53.93
N THR A 741 20.39 35.57 -53.62
CA THR A 741 20.67 36.94 -53.14
C THR A 741 20.46 37.02 -51.62
N ASN A 742 21.00 38.05 -50.94
CA ASN A 742 20.95 38.24 -49.46
C ASN A 742 21.89 37.36 -48.60
N ASN A 743 23.05 36.97 -49.14
CA ASN A 743 24.12 36.32 -48.39
C ASN A 743 24.98 37.36 -47.63
N LYS A 744 25.17 37.18 -46.32
CA LYS A 744 26.03 37.99 -45.46
C LYS A 744 27.15 37.13 -44.89
N MET A 745 28.33 37.25 -45.50
CA MET A 745 29.53 36.53 -45.12
C MET A 745 30.56 37.50 -44.53
N SER A 746 31.17 37.16 -43.39
CA SER A 746 32.24 37.97 -42.78
C SER A 746 33.65 37.46 -43.06
N GLY A 747 33.79 36.28 -43.66
CA GLY A 747 35.06 35.63 -44.03
C GLY A 747 35.08 35.20 -45.49
N THR A 748 35.68 34.04 -45.78
CA THR A 748 35.91 33.57 -47.16
C THR A 748 34.79 32.67 -47.68
N LEU A 749 34.44 32.80 -48.95
CA LEU A 749 33.69 31.80 -49.72
C LEU A 749 34.69 30.96 -50.54
N SER A 750 34.70 29.64 -50.32
CA SER A 750 35.54 28.67 -51.04
C SER A 750 34.73 27.65 -51.79
#